data_AF-A0A6A2XJG9-F1
#
_entry.id   AF-A0A6A2XJG9-F1
#
_cell.length_a   1.000
_cell.length_b   1.000
_cell.length_c   1.000
_cell.angle_alpha   90.00
_cell.angle_beta   90.00
_cell.angle_gamma   90.00
#
_symmetry.space_group_name_H-M   'P 1'
#
loop_
_entity.id
_entity.type
_entity.pdbx_description
1 polymer ?
#
loop_
_entity_poly.entity_id
_entity_poly.type
_entity_poly.pdbx_seq_one_letter_code
_entity_poly.pdbx_strand_id
1 'polypeptide(L)'
;MLKKLLWMISRNLTRRYKGRFKLLFVRMRSVGILPPHNDEMRAGMSYLHETIWKCVSKFLRCVDTALKNIGINERVPYNAPLIQFSSWMGGDRNPRVTPEVTRDVCLLARIMAANLYFSQIEDLMFESSMWRCNDELRVRADELHRSSKRDAKHYIDSCVHCKKNFLSLDFWKQIPPNEPYRVILGDVRDKLYNTRERARHLLVNGFSDIPEEAAFTNVEQFLEPLELCYRSLCACESDRYTNVLDAITKHLGIGSYREWHEECRQEWLLSELRGKNSFGAYIISMATAPSDVLAVKLLQGECHVKQPLRVVPLFEKLADLEAAPTDVACLFSIDWYRNRINGKQEVMIGYSDSGKDAGRLSAAWQLYKAQEELVKVAKQYGVKLTMFHGRGGTSSEVIEESFGEEHLCFRTVQRFTAATLEHGMHPSVSPNPEWRALMDEMALVATKEYRSVVFQEPRFATPELEYGRMNIGSHPSKRKLSGGIESLRAIPWIFAWTQTRFHLPVWLGFGAAFKHVIEKDGDPGFAALYDKLLVSKELWPFGERLRANYGETKRLVLQVAGHKDLLEGDPYLKQRLRLRDAYITTLNVCQAYTLKRIRDPDYHVKVRPHLSKKYMESSKPASELVKLNPTSEYAPGLEDTLILTMKGIASGMQNTG
;
A
#
# COMPACT_ATOMS: atom_id res chain seq x y z
N MET A 1 -42.29 25.18 -10.76
CA MET A 1 -41.40 24.35 -11.63
C MET A 1 -40.18 23.82 -10.86
N LEU A 2 -39.36 24.66 -10.23
CA LEU A 2 -38.15 24.27 -9.48
C LEU A 2 -38.38 23.20 -8.39
N LYS A 3 -39.43 23.34 -7.56
CA LYS A 3 -39.80 22.35 -6.53
C LYS A 3 -40.12 20.96 -7.11
N LYS A 4 -40.75 20.89 -8.29
CA LYS A 4 -41.10 19.64 -8.98
C LYS A 4 -39.84 18.96 -9.55
N LEU A 5 -38.90 19.76 -10.08
CA LEU A 5 -37.59 19.28 -10.54
C LEU A 5 -36.75 18.73 -9.37
N LEU A 6 -36.64 19.47 -8.25
CA LEU A 6 -35.92 19.03 -7.05
C LEU A 6 -36.52 17.73 -6.46
N TRP A 7 -37.86 17.63 -6.44
CA TRP A 7 -38.54 16.40 -6.02
C TRP A 7 -38.25 15.21 -6.95
N MET A 8 -38.26 15.42 -8.27
CA MET A 8 -37.88 14.39 -9.25
C MET A 8 -36.41 13.95 -9.09
N ILE A 9 -35.49 14.91 -8.89
CA ILE A 9 -34.07 14.63 -8.64
C ILE A 9 -33.93 13.79 -7.36
N SER A 10 -34.55 14.21 -6.26
CA SER A 10 -34.52 13.49 -4.98
C SER A 10 -35.07 12.06 -5.10
N ARG A 11 -36.20 11.88 -5.80
CA ARG A 11 -36.79 10.56 -6.04
C ARG A 11 -35.88 9.67 -6.89
N ASN A 12 -35.24 10.22 -7.93
CA ASN A 12 -34.30 9.49 -8.77
C ASN A 12 -33.03 9.11 -8.00
N LEU A 13 -32.48 10.01 -7.18
CA LEU A 13 -31.35 9.73 -6.30
C LEU A 13 -31.68 8.63 -5.30
N THR A 14 -32.86 8.70 -4.66
CA THR A 14 -33.34 7.67 -3.73
C THR A 14 -33.46 6.31 -4.42
N ARG A 15 -33.99 6.26 -5.64
CA ARG A 15 -34.10 5.01 -6.42
C ARG A 15 -32.73 4.44 -6.76
N ARG A 16 -31.79 5.29 -7.20
CA ARG A 16 -30.40 4.88 -7.47
C ARG A 16 -29.71 4.36 -6.21
N TYR A 17 -29.88 5.03 -5.08
CA TYR A 17 -29.30 4.62 -3.80
C TYR A 17 -29.81 3.25 -3.34
N LYS A 18 -31.14 3.06 -3.35
CA LYS A 18 -31.76 1.75 -3.03
C LYS A 18 -31.29 0.66 -3.99
N GLY A 19 -31.17 0.97 -5.28
CA GLY A 19 -30.66 0.05 -6.29
C GLY A 19 -29.22 -0.38 -6.02
N ARG A 20 -28.31 0.58 -5.76
CA ARG A 20 -26.91 0.30 -5.42
C ARG A 20 -26.77 -0.50 -4.13
N PHE A 21 -27.51 -0.15 -3.08
CA PHE A 21 -27.50 -0.90 -1.82
C PHE A 21 -27.94 -2.36 -2.02
N LYS A 22 -29.02 -2.57 -2.79
CA LYS A 22 -29.49 -3.93 -3.13
C LYS A 22 -28.44 -4.71 -3.93
N LEU A 23 -27.79 -4.06 -4.90
CA LEU A 23 -26.72 -4.69 -5.69
C LEU A 23 -25.54 -5.12 -4.82
N LEU A 24 -25.09 -4.24 -3.91
CA LEU A 24 -24.00 -4.53 -2.98
C LEU A 24 -24.35 -5.73 -2.07
N PHE A 25 -25.54 -5.72 -1.50
CA PHE A 25 -26.03 -6.81 -0.64
C PHE A 25 -26.13 -8.15 -1.38
N VAL A 26 -26.55 -8.15 -2.65
CA VAL A 26 -26.62 -9.37 -3.47
C VAL A 26 -25.22 -9.85 -3.82
N ARG A 27 -24.29 -8.96 -4.19
CA ARG A 27 -22.90 -9.32 -4.52
C ARG A 27 -22.16 -9.92 -3.32
N MET A 28 -22.40 -9.42 -2.11
CA MET A 28 -21.83 -9.98 -0.87
C MET A 28 -22.26 -11.44 -0.60
N ARG A 29 -23.40 -11.90 -1.16
CA ARG A 29 -23.83 -13.31 -1.06
C ARG A 29 -23.08 -14.27 -1.98
N SER A 30 -22.20 -13.75 -2.83
CA SER A 30 -21.48 -14.47 -3.87
C SER A 30 -19.96 -14.46 -3.67
N VAL A 31 -19.47 -13.98 -2.52
CA VAL A 31 -18.03 -13.97 -2.21
C VAL A 31 -17.57 -15.41 -2.05
N GLY A 32 -16.72 -15.87 -2.97
CA GLY A 32 -16.14 -17.22 -2.98
C GLY A 32 -14.77 -17.31 -2.29
N ILE A 33 -14.07 -18.39 -2.60
CA ILE A 33 -12.74 -18.84 -2.14
C ILE A 33 -11.70 -17.70 -2.13
N LEU A 34 -10.68 -17.81 -1.27
CA LEU A 34 -9.52 -16.91 -1.21
C LEU A 34 -9.03 -16.56 -2.63
N PRO A 35 -8.90 -15.26 -2.96
CA PRO A 35 -8.42 -14.85 -4.27
C PRO A 35 -7.01 -15.42 -4.52
N PRO A 36 -6.75 -16.03 -5.69
CA PRO A 36 -5.38 -16.23 -6.18
C PRO A 36 -4.55 -14.95 -6.04
N HIS A 37 -3.23 -15.05 -5.91
CA HIS A 37 -2.36 -13.86 -5.75
C HIS A 37 -2.55 -12.79 -6.84
N ASN A 38 -2.86 -13.23 -8.06
CA ASN A 38 -3.18 -12.34 -9.18
C ASN A 38 -4.46 -11.53 -8.93
N ASP A 39 -5.42 -12.04 -8.15
CA ASP A 39 -6.64 -11.33 -7.74
C ASP A 39 -6.40 -10.35 -6.60
N GLU A 40 -5.50 -10.66 -5.66
CA GLU A 40 -5.07 -9.71 -4.63
C GLU A 40 -4.45 -8.47 -5.27
N MET A 41 -3.54 -8.67 -6.23
CA MET A 41 -2.95 -7.59 -7.01
C MET A 41 -4.02 -6.79 -7.77
N ARG A 42 -4.91 -7.46 -8.50
CA ARG A 42 -6.00 -6.77 -9.24
C ARG A 42 -6.91 -5.96 -8.32
N ALA A 43 -7.23 -6.48 -7.14
CA ALA A 43 -8.03 -5.77 -6.15
C ALA A 43 -7.31 -4.53 -5.63
N GLY A 44 -6.02 -4.63 -5.28
CA GLY A 44 -5.24 -3.48 -4.84
C GLY A 44 -5.08 -2.40 -5.91
N MET A 45 -4.91 -2.80 -7.17
CA MET A 45 -4.80 -1.88 -8.31
C MET A 45 -6.12 -1.16 -8.65
N SER A 46 -7.26 -1.59 -8.10
CA SER A 46 -8.54 -0.92 -8.34
C SER A 46 -8.56 0.52 -7.79
N TYR A 47 -7.93 0.78 -6.65
CA TYR A 47 -7.79 2.13 -6.08
C TYR A 47 -6.95 3.05 -6.98
N LEU A 48 -5.97 2.48 -7.71
CA LEU A 48 -5.20 3.26 -8.68
C LEU A 48 -6.10 3.79 -9.78
N HIS A 49 -6.93 2.93 -10.36
CA HIS A 49 -7.86 3.28 -11.43
C HIS A 49 -8.96 4.25 -10.97
N GLU A 50 -9.62 3.95 -9.84
CA GLU A 50 -10.84 4.66 -9.44
C GLU A 50 -10.53 6.06 -8.88
N THR A 51 -9.48 6.21 -8.06
CA THR A 51 -9.26 7.45 -7.29
C THR A 51 -7.86 8.03 -7.49
N ILE A 52 -6.79 7.25 -7.27
CA ILE A 52 -5.42 7.76 -7.19
C ILE A 52 -4.99 8.40 -8.53
N TRP A 53 -5.32 7.78 -9.66
CA TRP A 53 -4.99 8.28 -11.01
C TRP A 53 -5.36 9.76 -11.21
N LYS A 54 -6.59 10.12 -10.83
CA LYS A 54 -7.10 11.50 -10.95
C LYS A 54 -6.59 12.40 -9.83
N CYS A 55 -6.51 11.84 -8.63
CA CYS A 55 -6.13 12.53 -7.40
C CYS A 55 -4.72 13.14 -7.46
N VAL A 56 -3.72 12.39 -7.95
CA VAL A 56 -2.32 12.85 -8.02
C VAL A 56 -2.20 14.08 -8.93
N SER A 57 -2.77 14.03 -10.15
CA SER A 57 -2.70 15.17 -11.07
C SER A 57 -3.39 16.42 -10.52
N LYS A 58 -4.53 16.24 -9.85
CA LYS A 58 -5.27 17.34 -9.18
C LYS A 58 -4.47 17.93 -8.02
N PHE A 59 -3.81 17.09 -7.25
CA PHE A 59 -2.97 17.51 -6.14
C PHE A 59 -1.76 18.32 -6.61
N LEU A 60 -1.02 17.87 -7.63
CA LEU A 60 0.13 18.59 -8.16
C LEU A 60 -0.25 19.99 -8.68
N ARG A 61 -1.42 20.14 -9.34
CA ARG A 61 -1.94 21.48 -9.71
C ARG A 61 -2.25 22.35 -8.49
N CYS A 62 -2.65 21.76 -7.37
CA CYS A 62 -2.83 22.50 -6.13
C CYS A 62 -1.48 22.94 -5.54
N VAL A 63 -0.43 22.14 -5.68
CA VAL A 63 0.93 22.52 -5.29
C VAL A 63 1.41 23.72 -6.11
N ASP A 64 1.24 23.69 -7.43
CA ASP A 64 1.56 24.85 -8.29
C ASP A 64 0.82 26.12 -7.85
N THR A 65 -0.45 25.98 -7.48
CA THR A 65 -1.26 27.10 -6.98
C THR A 65 -0.73 27.62 -5.63
N ALA A 66 -0.33 26.71 -4.73
CA ALA A 66 0.26 27.08 -3.44
C ALA A 66 1.61 27.79 -3.62
N LEU A 67 2.47 27.31 -4.54
CA LEU A 67 3.74 27.94 -4.91
C LEU A 67 3.51 29.36 -5.43
N LYS A 68 2.55 29.53 -6.35
CA LYS A 68 2.18 30.84 -6.88
C LYS A 68 1.73 31.81 -5.79
N ASN A 69 0.94 31.33 -4.83
CA ASN A 69 0.44 32.16 -3.73
C ASN A 69 1.55 32.64 -2.77
N ILE A 70 2.71 31.97 -2.74
CA ILE A 70 3.88 32.40 -1.96
C ILE A 70 4.94 33.12 -2.82
N GLY A 71 4.61 33.48 -4.06
CA GLY A 71 5.47 34.27 -4.95
C GLY A 71 6.35 33.47 -5.91
N ILE A 72 6.25 32.14 -5.94
CA ILE A 72 6.97 31.27 -6.89
C ILE A 72 6.12 31.12 -8.15
N ASN A 73 6.56 31.74 -9.26
CA ASN A 73 5.78 31.77 -10.50
C ASN A 73 6.01 30.52 -11.38
N GLU A 74 7.02 29.72 -11.06
CA GLU A 74 7.28 28.42 -11.66
C GLU A 74 6.34 27.34 -11.12
N ARG A 75 6.04 26.35 -11.97
CA ARG A 75 5.37 25.12 -11.57
C ARG A 75 6.38 24.11 -11.06
N VAL A 76 5.92 23.11 -10.32
CA VAL A 76 6.75 21.93 -10.03
C VAL A 76 7.15 21.29 -11.37
N PRO A 77 8.45 21.01 -11.59
CA PRO A 77 8.90 20.32 -12.80
C PRO A 77 8.10 19.02 -13.00
N TYR A 78 7.56 18.81 -14.20
CA TYR A 78 6.69 17.66 -14.48
C TYR A 78 7.39 16.30 -14.33
N ASN A 79 8.72 16.31 -14.42
CA ASN A 79 9.57 15.15 -14.22
C ASN A 79 9.99 14.92 -12.76
N ALA A 80 9.62 15.81 -11.83
CA ALA A 80 9.91 15.62 -10.41
C ALA A 80 9.03 14.48 -9.85
N PRO A 81 9.61 13.37 -9.37
CA PRO A 81 8.85 12.23 -8.87
C PRO A 81 8.39 12.46 -7.43
N LEU A 82 7.58 13.51 -7.20
CA LEU A 82 7.19 13.96 -5.86
C LEU A 82 6.40 12.88 -5.09
N ILE A 83 5.61 12.07 -5.81
CA ILE A 83 4.82 10.99 -5.25
C ILE A 83 5.08 9.73 -6.09
N GLN A 84 5.41 8.63 -5.42
CA GLN A 84 5.59 7.32 -6.04
C GLN A 84 4.80 6.26 -5.27
N PHE A 85 4.18 5.33 -5.99
CA PHE A 85 3.48 4.18 -5.42
C PHE A 85 4.27 2.91 -5.69
N SER A 86 4.37 2.04 -4.69
CA SER A 86 5.00 0.72 -4.78
C SER A 86 4.03 -0.34 -4.27
N SER A 87 4.23 -1.60 -4.68
CA SER A 87 3.39 -2.73 -4.27
C SER A 87 4.23 -3.89 -3.78
N TRP A 88 3.78 -4.55 -2.72
CA TRP A 88 4.31 -5.83 -2.24
C TRP A 88 3.52 -7.03 -2.79
N MET A 89 2.34 -6.81 -3.39
CA MET A 89 1.45 -7.87 -3.87
C MET A 89 2.12 -8.66 -5.02
N GLY A 90 2.41 -9.94 -4.76
CA GLY A 90 3.15 -10.83 -5.67
C GLY A 90 4.67 -10.67 -5.64
N GLY A 91 5.21 -9.79 -4.78
CA GLY A 91 6.65 -9.62 -4.54
C GLY A 91 7.10 -10.10 -3.15
N ASP A 92 6.27 -9.91 -2.11
CA ASP A 92 6.53 -10.44 -0.76
C ASP A 92 6.33 -11.95 -0.74
N ARG A 93 7.45 -12.69 -0.60
CA ARG A 93 7.48 -14.12 -0.88
C ARG A 93 6.99 -14.97 0.29
N ASN A 94 6.14 -15.93 -0.05
CA ASN A 94 5.78 -17.08 0.77
C ASN A 94 5.67 -18.32 -0.15
N PRO A 95 5.42 -19.54 0.37
CA PRO A 95 5.36 -20.74 -0.47
C PRO A 95 4.37 -20.67 -1.66
N ARG A 96 3.37 -19.79 -1.61
CA ARG A 96 2.38 -19.57 -2.67
C ARG A 96 2.76 -18.42 -3.64
N VAL A 97 3.75 -17.60 -3.30
CA VAL A 97 4.30 -16.53 -4.17
C VAL A 97 5.58 -17.03 -4.83
N THR A 98 5.40 -17.70 -5.97
CA THR A 98 6.47 -18.28 -6.77
C THR A 98 7.07 -17.25 -7.74
N PRO A 99 8.22 -17.53 -8.37
CA PRO A 99 8.77 -16.66 -9.42
C PRO A 99 7.78 -16.38 -10.56
N GLU A 100 6.96 -17.36 -10.92
CA GLU A 100 5.90 -17.23 -11.93
C GLU A 100 4.82 -16.24 -11.49
N VAL A 101 4.39 -16.30 -10.23
CA VAL A 101 3.44 -15.32 -9.66
C VAL A 101 4.03 -13.91 -9.75
N THR A 102 5.31 -13.72 -9.37
CA THR A 102 5.98 -12.41 -9.49
C THR A 102 6.02 -11.91 -10.93
N ARG A 103 6.36 -12.78 -11.89
CA ARG A 103 6.32 -12.46 -13.33
C ARG A 103 4.92 -12.04 -13.77
N ASP A 104 3.91 -12.81 -13.39
CA ASP A 104 2.53 -12.61 -13.81
C ASP A 104 1.95 -11.29 -13.28
N VAL A 105 2.21 -10.94 -12.01
CA VAL A 105 1.76 -9.65 -11.47
C VAL A 105 2.45 -8.47 -12.13
N CYS A 106 3.72 -8.60 -12.54
CA CYS A 106 4.41 -7.56 -13.30
C CYS A 106 3.78 -7.37 -14.68
N LEU A 107 3.45 -8.46 -15.38
CA LEU A 107 2.76 -8.41 -16.68
C LEU A 107 1.36 -7.82 -16.53
N LEU A 108 0.60 -8.22 -15.49
CA LEU A 108 -0.70 -7.64 -15.17
C LEU A 108 -0.62 -6.14 -14.89
N ALA A 109 0.40 -5.68 -14.14
CA ALA A 109 0.62 -4.25 -13.90
C ALA A 109 0.85 -3.50 -15.22
N ARG A 110 1.64 -4.05 -16.15
CA ARG A 110 1.87 -3.45 -17.48
C ARG A 110 0.59 -3.40 -18.31
N ILE A 111 -0.22 -4.45 -18.30
CA ILE A 111 -1.52 -4.49 -18.98
C ILE A 111 -2.45 -3.39 -18.43
N MET A 112 -2.53 -3.26 -17.11
CA MET A 112 -3.37 -2.25 -16.46
C MET A 112 -2.89 -0.83 -16.76
N ALA A 113 -1.58 -0.57 -16.68
CA ALA A 113 -1.00 0.72 -17.05
C ALA A 113 -1.28 1.07 -18.51
N ALA A 114 -1.02 0.14 -19.44
CA ALA A 114 -1.28 0.36 -20.87
C ALA A 114 -2.75 0.68 -21.15
N ASN A 115 -3.69 0.03 -20.46
CA ASN A 115 -5.12 0.36 -20.59
C ASN A 115 -5.47 1.77 -20.09
N LEU A 116 -4.91 2.19 -18.96
CA LEU A 116 -5.12 3.54 -18.42
C LEU A 116 -4.60 4.60 -19.39
N TYR A 117 -3.35 4.44 -19.85
CA TYR A 117 -2.74 5.36 -20.81
C TYR A 117 -3.49 5.35 -22.15
N PHE A 118 -3.90 4.19 -22.65
CA PHE A 118 -4.63 4.08 -23.92
C PHE A 118 -5.89 4.94 -23.92
N SER A 119 -6.70 4.86 -22.85
CA SER A 119 -7.91 5.69 -22.71
C SER A 119 -7.58 7.18 -22.65
N GLN A 120 -6.51 7.58 -21.95
CA GLN A 120 -6.14 9.00 -21.85
C GLN A 120 -5.55 9.56 -23.15
N ILE A 121 -4.85 8.73 -23.93
CA ILE A 121 -4.35 9.13 -25.25
C ILE A 121 -5.53 9.33 -26.21
N GLU A 122 -6.57 8.47 -26.17
CA GLU A 122 -7.77 8.68 -27.00
C GLU A 122 -8.49 10.00 -26.67
N ASP A 123 -8.62 10.35 -25.39
CA ASP A 123 -9.18 11.63 -24.97
C ASP A 123 -8.32 12.81 -25.47
N LEU A 124 -6.99 12.72 -25.31
CA LEU A 124 -6.05 13.76 -25.74
C LEU A 124 -6.04 13.93 -27.27
N MET A 125 -6.16 12.84 -28.03
CA MET A 125 -6.32 12.90 -29.49
C MET A 125 -7.58 13.68 -29.88
N PHE A 126 -8.67 13.49 -29.14
CA PHE A 126 -9.93 14.22 -29.38
C PHE A 126 -9.73 15.73 -29.22
N GLU A 127 -9.07 16.15 -28.13
CA GLU A 127 -8.80 17.55 -27.79
C GLU A 127 -7.75 18.20 -28.69
N SER A 128 -6.74 17.45 -29.15
CA SER A 128 -5.56 17.98 -29.85
C SER A 128 -5.74 18.13 -31.36
N SER A 129 -6.78 18.85 -31.80
CA SER A 129 -7.08 19.08 -33.23
C SER A 129 -6.25 20.20 -33.88
N MET A 130 -5.28 20.79 -33.16
CA MET A 130 -4.48 21.90 -33.69
C MET A 130 -3.60 21.47 -34.86
N TRP A 131 -3.41 22.39 -35.82
CA TRP A 131 -2.53 22.22 -36.98
C TRP A 131 -1.16 22.91 -36.83
N ARG A 132 -1.05 23.92 -35.94
CA ARG A 132 0.20 24.66 -35.70
C ARG A 132 1.15 23.85 -34.81
N CYS A 133 2.38 23.66 -35.28
CA CYS A 133 3.42 22.94 -34.58
C CYS A 133 4.82 23.48 -34.92
N ASN A 134 5.81 23.14 -34.09
CA ASN A 134 7.21 23.37 -34.40
C ASN A 134 7.70 22.43 -35.52
N ASP A 135 8.90 22.70 -36.06
CA ASP A 135 9.44 21.94 -37.19
C ASP A 135 9.77 20.50 -36.81
N GLU A 136 10.24 20.27 -35.58
CA GLU A 136 10.57 18.94 -35.06
C GLU A 136 9.35 18.00 -35.07
N LEU A 137 8.21 18.44 -34.53
CA LEU A 137 6.96 17.67 -34.55
C LEU A 137 6.46 17.44 -35.98
N ARG A 138 6.59 18.44 -36.86
CA ARG A 138 6.14 18.34 -38.25
C ARG A 138 6.90 17.25 -39.00
N VAL A 139 8.23 17.24 -38.91
CA VAL A 139 9.07 16.21 -39.53
C VAL A 139 8.68 14.82 -39.05
N ARG A 140 8.54 14.65 -37.73
CA ARG A 140 8.16 13.35 -37.12
C ARG A 140 6.77 12.88 -37.56
N ALA A 141 5.79 13.79 -37.65
CA ALA A 141 4.45 13.46 -38.11
C ALA A 141 4.45 13.05 -39.59
N ASP A 142 5.22 13.75 -40.45
CA ASP A 142 5.33 13.42 -41.87
C ASP A 142 6.01 12.07 -42.12
N GLU A 143 6.98 11.70 -41.28
CA GLU A 143 7.61 10.37 -41.30
C GLU A 143 6.62 9.26 -40.97
N LEU A 144 5.87 9.41 -39.87
CA LEU A 144 4.86 8.44 -39.42
C LEU A 144 3.70 8.31 -40.42
N HIS A 145 3.27 9.42 -41.03
CA HIS A 145 2.25 9.38 -42.07
C HIS A 145 2.72 8.63 -43.33
N ARG A 146 4.02 8.74 -43.67
CA ARG A 146 4.63 8.02 -44.80
C ARG A 146 4.86 6.53 -44.52
N SER A 147 5.16 6.13 -43.28
CA SER A 147 5.28 4.72 -42.90
C SER A 147 3.91 4.04 -42.84
N SER A 148 2.90 4.69 -42.24
CA SER A 148 1.52 4.17 -42.15
C SER A 148 0.91 3.86 -43.53
N LYS A 149 1.19 4.66 -44.57
CA LYS A 149 0.77 4.38 -45.95
C LYS A 149 1.42 3.13 -46.57
N ARG A 150 2.62 2.74 -46.11
CA ARG A 150 3.30 1.51 -46.55
C ARG A 150 2.75 0.28 -45.82
N ASP A 151 2.50 0.40 -44.52
CA ASP A 151 2.04 -0.72 -43.68
C ASP A 151 0.54 -1.03 -43.84
N ALA A 152 -0.29 -0.04 -44.16
CA ALA A 152 -1.73 -0.23 -44.46
C ALA A 152 -1.97 -1.18 -45.65
N LYS A 153 -0.98 -1.37 -46.53
CA LYS A 153 -1.04 -2.33 -47.64
C LYS A 153 -0.83 -3.78 -47.20
N HIS A 154 -0.32 -4.02 -45.99
CA HIS A 154 -0.08 -5.34 -45.40
C HIS A 154 -0.96 -5.66 -44.18
N TYR A 155 -1.45 -4.65 -43.44
CA TYR A 155 -2.19 -4.85 -42.19
C TYR A 155 -3.63 -5.36 -42.37
N ILE A 156 -4.22 -5.21 -43.57
CA ILE A 156 -5.61 -5.61 -43.86
C ILE A 156 -5.77 -7.14 -43.96
N ASP A 157 -4.69 -7.90 -44.19
CA ASP A 157 -4.79 -9.35 -44.45
C ASP A 157 -4.45 -10.26 -43.25
N SER A 158 -3.81 -9.79 -42.17
CA SER A 158 -3.29 -10.69 -41.11
C SER A 158 -4.01 -10.65 -39.76
N CYS A 159 -4.82 -9.64 -39.45
CA CYS A 159 -5.41 -9.46 -38.11
C CYS A 159 -6.91 -9.81 -38.04
N VAL A 160 -7.25 -11.10 -38.10
CA VAL A 160 -8.63 -11.60 -37.89
C VAL A 160 -9.13 -11.33 -36.45
N HIS A 161 -8.23 -11.11 -35.49
CA HIS A 161 -8.56 -10.89 -34.07
C HIS A 161 -8.88 -9.42 -33.69
N CYS A 162 -8.55 -8.43 -34.54
CA CYS A 162 -8.89 -7.02 -34.31
C CYS A 162 -10.41 -6.72 -34.41
N LYS A 163 -11.23 -7.68 -34.87
CA LYS A 163 -12.66 -7.46 -35.14
C LYS A 163 -13.58 -7.39 -33.92
N LYS A 164 -13.12 -7.59 -32.68
CA LYS A 164 -14.03 -7.74 -31.51
C LYS A 164 -14.18 -6.53 -30.58
N ASN A 165 -13.38 -5.47 -30.69
CA ASN A 165 -13.56 -4.21 -29.94
C ASN A 165 -13.88 -3.04 -30.89
N PHE A 166 -15.05 -3.12 -31.52
CA PHE A 166 -15.38 -2.51 -32.82
C PHE A 166 -16.04 -1.11 -32.76
N LEU A 167 -15.72 -0.26 -31.76
CA LEU A 167 -16.37 1.07 -31.66
C LEU A 167 -15.41 2.28 -31.63
N SER A 168 -14.17 2.19 -31.12
CA SER A 168 -13.23 3.33 -31.13
C SER A 168 -12.32 3.38 -32.37
N LEU A 169 -11.97 2.22 -32.95
CA LEU A 169 -11.18 2.15 -34.19
C LEU A 169 -11.92 2.73 -35.41
N ASP A 170 -13.26 2.72 -35.40
CA ASP A 170 -14.05 3.25 -36.50
C ASP A 170 -14.04 4.79 -36.56
N PHE A 171 -13.78 5.47 -35.44
CA PHE A 171 -13.72 6.94 -35.38
C PHE A 171 -12.41 7.50 -35.97
N TRP A 172 -11.30 6.77 -35.83
CA TRP A 172 -9.95 7.22 -36.22
C TRP A 172 -9.37 6.52 -37.46
N LYS A 173 -10.23 6.07 -38.41
CA LYS A 173 -9.80 5.27 -39.58
C LYS A 173 -8.68 5.89 -40.42
N GLN A 174 -8.67 7.21 -40.55
CA GLN A 174 -7.57 7.96 -41.15
C GLN A 174 -7.42 9.29 -40.42
N ILE A 175 -6.22 9.51 -39.86
CA ILE A 175 -5.87 10.80 -39.24
C ILE A 175 -5.34 11.71 -40.36
N PRO A 176 -5.95 12.88 -40.58
CA PRO A 176 -5.48 13.84 -41.57
C PRO A 176 -4.05 14.30 -41.28
N PRO A 177 -3.16 14.42 -42.29
CA PRO A 177 -1.77 14.82 -42.07
C PRO A 177 -1.62 16.27 -41.57
N ASN A 178 -2.64 17.11 -41.78
CA ASN A 178 -2.69 18.47 -41.25
C ASN A 178 -2.99 18.55 -39.73
N GLU A 179 -3.17 17.42 -39.05
CA GLU A 179 -3.34 17.31 -37.60
C GLU A 179 -2.12 16.59 -36.97
N PRO A 180 -0.94 17.21 -36.95
CA PRO A 180 0.33 16.54 -36.64
C PRO A 180 0.37 15.93 -35.22
N TYR A 181 -0.26 16.57 -34.23
CA TYR A 181 -0.36 16.01 -32.88
C TYR A 181 -1.15 14.70 -32.85
N ARG A 182 -2.27 14.62 -33.58
CA ARG A 182 -3.06 13.39 -33.67
C ARG A 182 -2.29 12.28 -34.39
N VAL A 183 -1.45 12.61 -35.37
CA VAL A 183 -0.58 11.63 -36.04
C VAL A 183 0.40 11.00 -35.05
N ILE A 184 1.11 11.81 -34.26
CA ILE A 184 2.02 11.31 -33.20
C ILE A 184 1.25 10.49 -32.17
N LEU A 185 0.15 11.04 -31.63
CA LEU A 185 -0.64 10.38 -30.60
C LEU A 185 -1.30 9.07 -31.10
N GLY A 186 -1.61 8.98 -32.39
CA GLY A 186 -2.06 7.75 -33.05
C GLY A 186 -1.01 6.64 -33.01
N ASP A 187 0.24 6.94 -33.34
CA ASP A 187 1.36 5.97 -33.19
C ASP A 187 1.52 5.53 -31.73
N VAL A 188 1.45 6.48 -30.78
CA VAL A 188 1.51 6.18 -29.35
C VAL A 188 0.38 5.24 -28.92
N ARG A 189 -0.86 5.51 -29.35
CA ARG A 189 -2.03 4.66 -29.09
C ARG A 189 -1.83 3.24 -29.64
N ASP A 190 -1.36 3.12 -30.87
CA ASP A 190 -1.19 1.84 -31.53
C ASP A 190 -0.04 1.02 -30.88
N LYS A 191 1.06 1.67 -30.50
CA LYS A 191 2.12 1.03 -29.69
C LYS A 191 1.65 0.66 -28.29
N LEU A 192 0.79 1.46 -27.64
CA LEU A 192 0.18 1.10 -26.35
C LEU A 192 -0.70 -0.14 -26.49
N TYR A 193 -1.47 -0.26 -27.57
CA TYR A 193 -2.26 -1.46 -27.87
C TYR A 193 -1.35 -2.69 -28.01
N ASN A 194 -0.29 -2.59 -28.82
CA ASN A 194 0.68 -3.67 -29.00
C ASN A 194 1.38 -4.04 -27.68
N THR A 195 1.71 -3.05 -26.85
CA THR A 195 2.29 -3.26 -25.52
C THR A 195 1.36 -4.07 -24.63
N ARG A 196 0.07 -3.74 -24.62
CA ARG A 196 -0.95 -4.47 -23.86
C ARG A 196 -1.10 -5.90 -24.37
N GLU A 197 -1.29 -6.09 -25.67
CA GLU A 197 -1.48 -7.42 -26.25
C GLU A 197 -0.24 -8.28 -26.12
N ARG A 198 0.96 -7.72 -26.26
CA ARG A 198 2.23 -8.42 -26.02
C ARG A 198 2.31 -8.92 -24.58
N ALA A 199 2.04 -8.06 -23.59
CA ALA A 199 2.01 -8.46 -22.19
C ALA A 199 0.93 -9.52 -21.91
N ARG A 200 -0.23 -9.44 -22.56
CA ARG A 200 -1.31 -10.45 -22.47
C ARG A 200 -0.87 -11.80 -23.05
N HIS A 201 -0.24 -11.81 -24.22
CA HIS A 201 0.29 -13.03 -24.85
C HIS A 201 1.35 -13.68 -23.96
N LEU A 202 2.30 -12.90 -23.43
CA LEU A 202 3.32 -13.39 -22.50
C LEU A 202 2.74 -13.99 -21.21
N LEU A 203 1.64 -13.41 -20.71
CA LEU A 203 0.95 -13.88 -19.51
C LEU A 203 0.24 -15.22 -19.76
N VAL A 204 -0.41 -15.39 -20.91
CA VAL A 204 -1.20 -16.60 -21.20
C VAL A 204 -0.36 -17.72 -21.79
N ASN A 205 0.56 -17.40 -22.71
CA ASN A 205 1.25 -18.36 -23.56
C ASN A 205 2.75 -18.47 -23.26
N GLY A 206 3.33 -17.55 -22.48
CA GLY A 206 4.77 -17.47 -22.24
C GLY A 206 5.57 -16.78 -23.36
N PHE A 207 5.02 -16.64 -24.57
CA PHE A 207 5.62 -15.95 -25.73
C PHE A 207 4.60 -15.01 -26.41
N SER A 208 5.07 -14.16 -27.34
CA SER A 208 4.21 -13.28 -28.14
C SER A 208 4.75 -13.09 -29.55
N ASP A 209 3.86 -13.19 -30.55
CA ASP A 209 4.16 -12.92 -31.96
C ASP A 209 4.28 -11.42 -32.29
N ILE A 210 3.88 -10.54 -31.36
CA ILE A 210 4.07 -9.09 -31.51
C ILE A 210 5.55 -8.79 -31.24
N PRO A 211 6.31 -8.25 -32.19
CA PRO A 211 7.72 -7.95 -31.99
C PRO A 211 7.97 -6.98 -30.82
N GLU A 212 9.16 -7.02 -30.22
CA GLU A 212 9.46 -6.20 -29.05
C GLU A 212 9.53 -4.71 -29.39
N GLU A 213 10.06 -4.38 -30.56
CA GLU A 213 10.16 -3.05 -31.15
C GLU A 213 8.80 -2.42 -31.48
N ALA A 214 7.75 -3.23 -31.63
CA ALA A 214 6.38 -2.77 -31.86
C ALA A 214 5.66 -2.36 -30.56
N ALA A 215 6.32 -2.53 -29.40
CA ALA A 215 5.78 -2.27 -28.07
C ALA A 215 6.73 -1.36 -27.25
N PHE A 216 6.18 -0.71 -26.23
CA PHE A 216 6.96 0.03 -25.25
C PHE A 216 7.65 -0.92 -24.28
N THR A 217 8.98 -0.90 -24.29
CA THR A 217 9.82 -1.70 -23.39
C THR A 217 10.14 -0.96 -22.10
N ASN A 218 10.30 0.36 -22.19
CA ASN A 218 10.60 1.27 -21.08
C ASN A 218 9.71 2.52 -21.11
N VAL A 219 9.79 3.34 -20.06
CA VAL A 219 8.94 4.52 -19.90
C VAL A 219 9.40 5.65 -20.79
N GLU A 220 10.69 5.74 -21.07
CA GLU A 220 11.32 6.78 -21.89
C GLU A 220 10.79 6.74 -23.34
N GLN A 221 10.66 5.55 -23.92
CA GLN A 221 10.05 5.35 -25.24
C GLN A 221 8.60 5.87 -25.30
N PHE A 222 7.86 5.80 -24.19
CA PHE A 222 6.50 6.29 -24.09
C PHE A 222 6.44 7.80 -23.87
N LEU A 223 7.35 8.36 -23.06
CA LEU A 223 7.38 9.80 -22.76
C LEU A 223 7.90 10.65 -23.92
N GLU A 224 8.92 10.20 -24.66
CA GLU A 224 9.53 10.95 -25.78
C GLU A 224 8.50 11.57 -26.75
N PRO A 225 7.55 10.81 -27.33
CA PRO A 225 6.59 11.40 -28.26
C PRO A 225 5.61 12.38 -27.58
N LEU A 226 5.35 12.21 -26.29
CA LEU A 226 4.48 13.12 -25.51
C LEU A 226 5.22 14.42 -25.16
N GLU A 227 6.49 14.33 -24.82
CA GLU A 227 7.37 15.47 -24.59
C GLU A 227 7.57 16.28 -25.87
N LEU A 228 7.70 15.62 -27.03
CA LEU A 228 7.73 16.29 -28.33
C LEU A 228 6.45 17.12 -28.57
N CYS A 229 5.28 16.52 -28.34
CA CYS A 229 4.00 17.24 -28.39
C CYS A 229 3.98 18.43 -27.42
N TYR A 230 4.44 18.25 -26.19
CA TYR A 230 4.49 19.29 -25.17
C TYR A 230 5.42 20.45 -25.58
N ARG A 231 6.64 20.15 -26.03
CA ARG A 231 7.59 21.17 -26.52
C ARG A 231 7.03 21.95 -27.69
N SER A 232 6.33 21.29 -28.63
CA SER A 232 5.67 21.96 -29.74
C SER A 232 4.53 22.88 -29.28
N LEU A 233 3.69 22.43 -28.34
CA LEU A 233 2.64 23.27 -27.74
C LEU A 233 3.23 24.49 -27.04
N CYS A 234 4.29 24.31 -26.26
CA CYS A 234 4.99 25.42 -25.62
C CYS A 234 5.59 26.37 -26.67
N ALA A 235 6.31 25.87 -27.68
CA ALA A 235 6.93 26.70 -28.71
C ALA A 235 5.92 27.50 -29.54
N CYS A 236 4.74 26.93 -29.81
CA CYS A 236 3.63 27.64 -30.46
C CYS A 236 2.98 28.72 -29.58
N GLU A 237 3.28 28.75 -28.28
CA GLU A 237 2.78 29.74 -27.31
C GLU A 237 3.88 30.48 -26.50
N SER A 238 5.19 30.39 -26.83
CA SER A 238 6.21 30.82 -25.86
C SER A 238 7.41 31.61 -26.39
N ASP A 239 7.60 32.77 -25.76
CA ASP A 239 8.92 33.37 -25.51
C ASP A 239 9.40 33.19 -24.05
N ARG A 240 8.75 32.37 -23.22
CA ARG A 240 9.00 32.37 -21.75
C ARG A 240 9.82 31.21 -21.17
N TYR A 241 9.81 30.00 -21.74
CA TYR A 241 10.42 28.83 -21.08
C TYR A 241 11.94 28.73 -21.27
N THR A 242 12.45 29.13 -22.44
CA THR A 242 13.90 29.18 -22.71
C THR A 242 14.61 30.15 -21.78
N ASN A 243 13.97 31.24 -21.36
CA ASN A 243 14.57 32.22 -20.43
C ASN A 243 14.72 31.66 -19.01
N VAL A 244 13.78 30.83 -18.56
CA VAL A 244 13.80 30.24 -17.21
C VAL A 244 14.88 29.17 -17.11
N LEU A 245 14.96 28.27 -18.10
CA LEU A 245 15.99 27.23 -18.12
C LEU A 245 17.40 27.80 -18.32
N ASP A 246 17.52 28.90 -19.09
CA ASP A 246 18.77 29.63 -19.26
C ASP A 246 19.21 30.34 -17.97
N ALA A 247 18.29 30.91 -17.20
CA ALA A 247 18.59 31.50 -15.90
C ALA A 247 19.02 30.46 -14.87
N ILE A 248 18.37 29.29 -14.83
CA ILE A 248 18.69 28.18 -13.92
C ILE A 248 20.09 27.61 -14.22
N THR A 249 20.39 27.33 -15.48
CA THR A 249 21.69 26.78 -15.88
C THR A 249 22.84 27.76 -15.65
N LYS A 250 22.61 29.06 -15.88
CA LYS A 250 23.58 30.12 -15.53
C LYS A 250 23.79 30.25 -14.04
N HIS A 251 22.72 30.16 -13.24
CA HIS A 251 22.80 30.24 -11.78
C HIS A 251 23.53 29.03 -11.15
N LEU A 252 23.34 27.84 -11.72
CA LEU A 252 24.00 26.60 -11.27
C LEU A 252 25.46 26.48 -11.76
N GLY A 253 25.96 27.44 -12.54
CA GLY A 253 27.34 27.44 -13.04
C GLY A 253 27.63 26.39 -14.12
N ILE A 254 26.59 25.80 -14.72
CA ILE A 254 26.71 24.69 -15.69
C ILE A 254 26.60 25.15 -17.15
N GLY A 255 26.41 26.46 -17.39
CA GLY A 255 26.41 27.06 -18.73
C GLY A 255 25.11 27.80 -19.06
N SER A 256 24.97 28.23 -20.31
CA SER A 256 23.81 28.93 -20.85
C SER A 256 22.95 27.94 -21.63
N TYR A 257 21.83 27.45 -21.06
CA TYR A 257 20.91 26.54 -21.75
C TYR A 257 20.52 27.07 -23.14
N ARG A 258 20.43 28.40 -23.30
CA ARG A 258 20.13 29.06 -24.57
C ARG A 258 21.27 28.95 -25.60
N GLU A 259 22.51 28.79 -25.18
CA GLU A 259 23.66 28.70 -26.09
C GLU A 259 24.10 27.26 -26.36
N TRP A 260 23.55 26.28 -25.63
CA TRP A 260 23.82 24.87 -25.90
C TRP A 260 23.30 24.45 -27.28
N HIS A 261 24.10 23.65 -27.98
CA HIS A 261 23.64 22.89 -29.14
C HIS A 261 22.53 21.92 -28.71
N GLU A 262 21.59 21.68 -29.63
CA GLU A 262 20.37 20.93 -29.34
C GLU A 262 20.65 19.53 -28.77
N GLU A 263 21.69 18.84 -29.26
CA GLU A 263 22.13 17.54 -28.74
C GLU A 263 22.55 17.61 -27.26
N CYS A 264 23.24 18.67 -26.83
CA CYS A 264 23.64 18.86 -25.44
C CYS A 264 22.47 19.23 -24.52
N ARG A 265 21.47 19.96 -25.04
CA ARG A 265 20.22 20.22 -24.29
C ARG A 265 19.47 18.93 -24.02
N GLN A 266 19.39 18.07 -25.04
CA GLN A 266 18.74 16.77 -24.94
C GLN A 266 19.50 15.86 -23.98
N GLU A 267 20.84 15.77 -24.07
CA GLU A 267 21.64 14.92 -23.20
C GLU A 267 21.53 15.29 -21.71
N TRP A 268 21.53 16.60 -21.40
CA TRP A 268 21.34 17.08 -20.04
C TRP A 268 19.93 16.77 -19.50
N LEU A 269 18.88 17.07 -20.29
CA LEU A 269 17.49 16.75 -19.91
C LEU A 269 17.31 15.24 -19.70
N LEU A 270 17.84 14.41 -20.60
CA LEU A 270 17.77 12.95 -20.53
C LEU A 270 18.56 12.36 -19.35
N SER A 271 19.64 13.03 -18.91
CA SER A 271 20.41 12.61 -17.74
C SER A 271 19.64 12.77 -16.42
N GLU A 272 18.76 13.77 -16.34
CA GLU A 272 17.89 14.07 -15.20
C GLU A 272 16.58 13.25 -15.19
N LEU A 273 16.24 12.58 -16.30
CA LEU A 273 14.96 11.89 -16.52
C LEU A 273 14.97 10.37 -16.24
N ARG A 274 16.04 9.80 -15.69
CA ARG A 274 16.21 8.33 -15.60
C ARG A 274 15.21 7.66 -14.63
N GLY A 275 14.27 6.86 -15.18
CA GLY A 275 13.41 5.93 -14.43
C GLY A 275 13.88 4.48 -14.57
N LYS A 276 13.89 3.70 -13.48
CA LYS A 276 14.22 2.26 -13.51
C LYS A 276 12.96 1.39 -13.55
N ASN A 277 13.14 0.23 -14.19
CA ASN A 277 12.33 -1.00 -14.35
C ASN A 277 11.27 -1.35 -13.28
N SER A 278 10.47 -2.38 -13.60
CA SER A 278 9.35 -2.96 -12.83
C SER A 278 9.59 -3.33 -11.36
N PHE A 279 10.80 -3.17 -10.82
CA PHE A 279 11.16 -3.57 -9.45
C PHE A 279 11.68 -2.38 -8.63
N GLY A 280 11.26 -2.33 -7.38
CA GLY A 280 11.75 -1.39 -6.38
C GLY A 280 12.99 -1.91 -5.65
N ALA A 281 12.80 -2.30 -4.38
CA ALA A 281 13.84 -2.80 -3.50
C ALA A 281 13.79 -4.34 -3.40
N TYR A 282 14.94 -4.95 -3.12
CA TYR A 282 15.02 -6.29 -2.55
C TYR A 282 15.15 -6.15 -1.03
N ILE A 283 14.09 -6.54 -0.30
CA ILE A 283 14.03 -6.39 1.16
C ILE A 283 14.44 -7.70 1.83
N ILE A 284 15.28 -7.61 2.86
CA ILE A 284 15.74 -8.76 3.64
C ILE A 284 15.05 -8.72 5.00
N SER A 285 13.98 -9.48 5.16
CA SER A 285 13.37 -9.72 6.48
C SER A 285 14.34 -10.44 7.40
N MET A 286 14.25 -10.20 8.71
CA MET A 286 15.16 -10.74 9.72
C MET A 286 16.65 -10.46 9.43
N ALA A 287 16.97 -9.26 8.93
CA ALA A 287 18.37 -8.85 8.77
C ALA A 287 19.02 -8.66 10.15
N THR A 288 20.20 -9.25 10.33
CA THR A 288 20.93 -9.27 11.61
C THR A 288 22.40 -8.90 11.48
N ALA A 289 22.95 -8.92 10.26
CA ALA A 289 24.37 -8.66 10.05
C ALA A 289 24.65 -8.06 8.65
N PRO A 290 25.80 -7.41 8.46
CA PRO A 290 26.27 -6.94 7.14
C PRO A 290 26.31 -8.05 6.07
N SER A 291 26.63 -9.28 6.48
CA SER A 291 26.69 -10.44 5.59
C SER A 291 25.37 -10.74 4.90
N ASP A 292 24.23 -10.44 5.53
CA ASP A 292 22.91 -10.69 4.95
C ASP A 292 22.70 -9.83 3.70
N VAL A 293 23.11 -8.56 3.78
CA VAL A 293 23.07 -7.61 2.67
C VAL A 293 24.05 -8.00 1.56
N LEU A 294 25.28 -8.37 1.92
CA LEU A 294 26.32 -8.77 0.97
C LEU A 294 25.95 -10.07 0.24
N ALA A 295 25.32 -11.03 0.92
CA ALA A 295 24.87 -12.29 0.32
C ALA A 295 23.87 -12.05 -0.81
N VAL A 296 22.88 -11.17 -0.61
CA VAL A 296 21.93 -10.81 -1.67
C VAL A 296 22.61 -10.06 -2.82
N LYS A 297 23.60 -9.22 -2.53
CA LYS A 297 24.38 -8.55 -3.58
C LYS A 297 25.19 -9.54 -4.41
N LEU A 298 25.80 -10.55 -3.78
CA LEU A 298 26.49 -11.64 -4.46
C LEU A 298 25.52 -12.44 -5.34
N LEU A 299 24.39 -12.88 -4.78
CA LEU A 299 23.38 -13.66 -5.52
C LEU A 299 22.83 -12.90 -6.74
N GLN A 300 22.64 -11.59 -6.66
CA GLN A 300 22.25 -10.80 -7.83
C GLN A 300 23.34 -10.78 -8.92
N GLY A 301 24.62 -10.82 -8.53
CA GLY A 301 25.74 -10.95 -9.46
C GLY A 301 25.79 -12.33 -10.12
N GLU A 302 25.71 -13.39 -9.33
CA GLU A 302 25.72 -14.79 -9.81
C GLU A 302 24.51 -15.13 -10.68
N CYS A 303 23.34 -14.56 -10.37
CA CYS A 303 22.13 -14.68 -11.20
C CYS A 303 22.13 -13.73 -12.41
N HIS A 304 23.25 -13.08 -12.72
CA HIS A 304 23.45 -12.20 -13.86
C HIS A 304 22.42 -11.06 -13.99
N VAL A 305 21.98 -10.50 -12.85
CA VAL A 305 21.09 -9.34 -12.84
C VAL A 305 21.86 -8.12 -13.35
N LYS A 306 21.62 -7.75 -14.62
CA LYS A 306 22.34 -6.64 -15.29
C LYS A 306 22.26 -5.32 -14.53
N GLN A 307 21.10 -5.02 -13.95
CA GLN A 307 20.88 -3.84 -13.12
C GLN A 307 20.40 -4.27 -11.72
N PRO A 308 21.33 -4.52 -10.77
CA PRO A 308 20.93 -5.00 -9.46
C PRO A 308 20.05 -4.04 -8.71
N LEU A 309 19.09 -4.62 -8.01
CA LEU A 309 18.16 -3.94 -7.15
C LEU A 309 18.92 -3.37 -5.93
N ARG A 310 18.37 -2.27 -5.40
CA ARG A 310 18.79 -1.77 -4.09
C ARG A 310 18.39 -2.80 -3.03
N VAL A 311 19.31 -3.09 -2.12
CA VAL A 311 19.12 -4.09 -1.07
C VAL A 311 18.83 -3.36 0.23
N VAL A 312 17.74 -3.74 0.90
CA VAL A 312 17.19 -3.04 2.05
C VAL A 312 17.11 -4.01 3.23
N PRO A 313 17.96 -3.88 4.26
CA PRO A 313 17.82 -4.67 5.47
C PRO A 313 16.56 -4.21 6.23
N LEU A 314 15.76 -5.19 6.68
CA LEU A 314 14.64 -4.97 7.60
C LEU A 314 15.05 -5.49 8.99
N PHE A 315 15.26 -4.55 9.91
CA PHE A 315 15.56 -4.86 11.32
C PHE A 315 14.24 -5.01 12.10
N GLU A 316 14.03 -6.20 12.68
CA GLU A 316 12.73 -6.59 13.26
C GLU A 316 12.77 -6.77 14.78
N LYS A 317 13.81 -7.36 15.37
CA LYS A 317 13.88 -7.52 16.83
C LYS A 317 14.55 -6.34 17.51
N LEU A 318 14.39 -6.24 18.83
CA LEU A 318 14.99 -5.17 19.63
C LEU A 318 16.52 -5.17 19.52
N ALA A 319 17.14 -6.34 19.64
CA ALA A 319 18.59 -6.50 19.50
C ALA A 319 19.09 -6.12 18.09
N ASP A 320 18.32 -6.48 17.05
CA ASP A 320 18.67 -6.14 15.67
C ASP A 320 18.63 -4.61 15.46
N LEU A 321 17.66 -3.92 16.07
CA LEU A 321 17.58 -2.45 16.05
C LEU A 321 18.70 -1.78 16.84
N GLU A 322 19.17 -2.38 17.93
CA GLU A 322 20.33 -1.91 18.70
C GLU A 322 21.64 -2.06 17.90
N ALA A 323 21.80 -3.16 17.17
CA ALA A 323 22.97 -3.43 16.33
C ALA A 323 22.97 -2.66 15.00
N ALA A 324 21.79 -2.29 14.49
CA ALA A 324 21.61 -1.69 13.16
C ALA A 324 22.58 -0.53 12.81
N PRO A 325 22.85 0.46 13.69
CA PRO A 325 23.81 1.52 13.37
C PRO A 325 25.22 1.00 13.15
N THR A 326 25.65 0.03 13.97
CA THR A 326 26.97 -0.61 13.86
C THR A 326 27.08 -1.43 12.58
N ASP A 327 26.04 -2.19 12.23
CA ASP A 327 26.00 -3.00 11.02
C ASP A 327 26.04 -2.15 9.75
N VAL A 328 25.27 -1.06 9.74
CA VAL A 328 25.25 -0.12 8.61
C VAL A 328 26.57 0.64 8.50
N ALA A 329 27.19 1.03 9.62
CA ALA A 329 28.53 1.62 9.62
C ALA A 329 29.58 0.65 9.06
N CYS A 330 29.49 -0.64 9.43
CA CYS A 330 30.35 -1.69 8.89
C CYS A 330 30.18 -1.82 7.37
N LEU A 331 28.93 -1.89 6.87
CA LEU A 331 28.67 -1.88 5.42
C LEU A 331 29.25 -0.66 4.72
N PHE A 332 29.09 0.54 5.30
CA PHE A 332 29.62 1.77 4.72
C PHE A 332 31.14 1.84 4.76
N SER A 333 31.80 1.17 5.70
CA SER A 333 33.26 1.08 5.76
C SER A 333 33.87 0.25 4.61
N ILE A 334 33.08 -0.59 3.94
CA ILE A 334 33.51 -1.41 2.81
C ILE A 334 33.45 -0.60 1.51
N ASP A 335 34.60 -0.27 0.93
CA ASP A 335 34.69 0.58 -0.28
C ASP A 335 33.90 0.01 -1.47
N TRP A 336 33.96 -1.31 -1.69
CA TRP A 336 33.18 -1.97 -2.74
C TRP A 336 31.68 -1.71 -2.57
N TYR A 337 31.17 -1.81 -1.34
CA TYR A 337 29.76 -1.60 -1.06
C TYR A 337 29.37 -0.14 -1.23
N ARG A 338 30.19 0.79 -0.72
CA ARG A 338 29.96 2.25 -0.83
C ARG A 338 29.89 2.69 -2.30
N ASN A 339 30.81 2.20 -3.13
CA ASN A 339 30.81 2.44 -4.58
C ASN A 339 29.56 1.85 -5.23
N ARG A 340 29.13 0.66 -4.79
CA ARG A 340 27.96 -0.03 -5.36
C ARG A 340 26.62 0.65 -5.07
N ILE A 341 26.48 1.29 -3.91
CA ILE A 341 25.23 1.97 -3.51
C ILE A 341 25.12 3.40 -4.04
N ASN A 342 26.21 3.95 -4.61
CA ASN A 342 26.26 5.29 -5.20
C ASN A 342 25.67 6.37 -4.27
N GLY A 343 26.12 6.37 -3.02
CA GLY A 343 25.73 7.36 -2.01
C GLY A 343 24.27 7.28 -1.54
N LYS A 344 23.52 6.20 -1.81
CA LYS A 344 22.12 6.04 -1.36
C LYS A 344 21.90 4.71 -0.65
N GLN A 345 21.38 4.74 0.58
CA GLN A 345 20.99 3.54 1.32
C GLN A 345 19.55 3.67 1.78
N GLU A 346 18.78 2.60 1.67
CA GLU A 346 17.44 2.50 2.26
C GLU A 346 17.46 1.43 3.36
N VAL A 347 16.88 1.71 4.51
CA VAL A 347 16.77 0.79 5.65
C VAL A 347 15.30 0.69 6.04
N MET A 348 14.80 -0.52 6.22
CA MET A 348 13.42 -0.76 6.64
C MET A 348 13.36 -1.05 8.14
N ILE A 349 12.32 -0.51 8.80
CA ILE A 349 12.08 -0.70 10.23
C ILE A 349 10.69 -1.30 10.50
N GLY A 350 10.62 -2.36 11.31
CA GLY A 350 9.40 -3.15 11.53
C GLY A 350 8.72 -2.89 12.88
N TYR A 351 7.76 -1.97 12.95
CA TYR A 351 7.06 -1.63 14.21
C TYR A 351 6.34 -2.82 14.85
N SER A 352 5.49 -3.50 14.09
CA SER A 352 4.70 -4.63 14.60
C SER A 352 5.56 -5.82 15.01
N ASP A 353 6.64 -6.09 14.27
CA ASP A 353 7.55 -7.20 14.57
C ASP A 353 8.39 -6.91 15.82
N SER A 354 8.91 -5.68 15.98
CA SER A 354 9.62 -5.26 17.19
C SER A 354 8.67 -5.21 18.40
N GLY A 355 7.44 -4.75 18.21
CA GLY A 355 6.41 -4.74 19.26
C GLY A 355 6.05 -6.15 19.73
N LYS A 356 6.10 -7.15 18.85
CA LYS A 356 5.91 -8.57 19.22
C LYS A 356 7.09 -9.14 20.00
N ASP A 357 8.30 -8.65 19.78
CA ASP A 357 9.52 -9.12 20.47
C ASP A 357 9.63 -8.57 21.91
N ALA A 358 9.35 -7.28 22.09
CA ALA A 358 9.69 -6.58 23.33
C ALA A 358 8.56 -5.71 23.92
N GLY A 359 7.36 -5.74 23.34
CA GLY A 359 6.30 -4.81 23.70
C GLY A 359 6.43 -3.47 22.99
N ARG A 360 5.30 -2.80 22.77
CA ARG A 360 5.19 -1.65 21.87
C ARG A 360 5.93 -0.40 22.37
N LEU A 361 5.94 -0.14 23.68
CA LEU A 361 6.65 1.01 24.27
C LEU A 361 8.15 0.92 23.99
N SER A 362 8.76 -0.22 24.32
CA SER A 362 10.19 -0.48 24.14
C SER A 362 10.58 -0.48 22.68
N ALA A 363 9.77 -1.12 21.82
CA ALA A 363 9.97 -1.11 20.39
C ALA A 363 9.96 0.33 19.81
N ALA A 364 8.97 1.15 20.17
CA ALA A 364 8.89 2.53 19.70
C ALA A 364 10.10 3.37 20.13
N TRP A 365 10.54 3.22 21.38
CA TRP A 365 11.71 3.93 21.88
C TRP A 365 13.01 3.49 21.19
N GLN A 366 13.20 2.18 21.01
CA GLN A 366 14.38 1.67 20.33
C GLN A 366 14.41 2.04 18.85
N LEU A 367 13.25 2.05 18.18
CA LEU A 367 13.11 2.54 16.81
C LEU A 367 13.50 4.02 16.67
N TYR A 368 13.14 4.85 17.65
CA TYR A 368 13.54 6.26 17.68
C TYR A 368 15.06 6.40 17.77
N LYS A 369 15.68 5.73 18.75
CA LYS A 369 17.15 5.74 18.94
C LYS A 369 17.89 5.21 17.72
N ALA A 370 17.44 4.08 17.15
CA ALA A 370 18.06 3.49 15.97
C ALA A 370 18.03 4.45 14.76
N GLN A 371 16.92 5.16 14.54
CA GLN A 371 16.81 6.17 13.48
C GLN A 371 17.78 7.33 13.68
N GLU A 372 17.87 7.88 14.90
CA GLU A 372 18.82 8.96 15.20
C GLU A 372 20.28 8.54 14.92
N GLU A 373 20.68 7.35 15.37
CA GLU A 373 22.03 6.85 15.17
C GLU A 373 22.32 6.50 13.70
N LEU A 374 21.36 5.89 12.99
CA LEU A 374 21.51 5.62 11.56
C LEU A 374 21.68 6.91 10.74
N VAL A 375 20.95 7.97 11.08
CA VAL A 375 21.12 9.29 10.44
C VAL A 375 22.53 9.85 10.69
N LYS A 376 23.05 9.74 11.92
CA LYS A 376 24.42 10.16 12.24
C LYS A 376 25.47 9.37 11.44
N VAL A 377 25.34 8.04 11.40
CA VAL A 377 26.22 7.15 10.63
C VAL A 377 26.16 7.50 9.15
N ALA A 378 24.97 7.64 8.57
CA ALA A 378 24.82 7.97 7.15
C ALA A 378 25.45 9.33 6.82
N LYS A 379 25.28 10.33 7.69
CA LYS A 379 25.92 11.65 7.55
C LYS A 379 27.45 11.57 7.60
N GLN A 380 28.00 10.77 8.52
CA GLN A 380 29.45 10.57 8.65
C GLN A 380 30.08 10.01 7.36
N TYR A 381 29.37 9.13 6.66
CA TYR A 381 29.85 8.49 5.42
C TYR A 381 29.36 9.19 4.14
N GLY A 382 28.66 10.34 4.24
CA GLY A 382 28.14 11.06 3.08
C GLY A 382 27.06 10.30 2.28
N VAL A 383 26.30 9.42 2.95
CA VAL A 383 25.25 8.59 2.35
C VAL A 383 23.88 9.22 2.59
N LYS A 384 23.07 9.35 1.53
CA LYS A 384 21.65 9.69 1.65
C LYS A 384 20.87 8.47 2.14
N LEU A 385 20.48 8.51 3.41
CA LEU A 385 19.63 7.49 4.03
C LEU A 385 18.15 7.73 3.70
N THR A 386 17.42 6.67 3.40
CA THR A 386 15.96 6.64 3.29
C THR A 386 15.41 5.63 4.29
N MET A 387 14.52 6.07 5.18
CA MET A 387 13.84 5.18 6.12
C MET A 387 12.57 4.62 5.47
N PHE A 388 12.47 3.30 5.37
CA PHE A 388 11.24 2.63 4.95
C PHE A 388 10.47 2.14 6.18
N HIS A 389 9.37 2.83 6.48
CA HIS A 389 8.49 2.51 7.59
C HIS A 389 7.62 1.30 7.28
N GLY A 390 7.82 0.20 8.01
CA GLY A 390 6.96 -0.97 7.96
C GLY A 390 5.59 -0.75 8.62
N ARG A 391 4.75 -1.78 8.58
CA ARG A 391 3.38 -1.72 9.11
C ARG A 391 3.34 -1.57 10.64
N GLY A 392 2.23 -1.02 11.14
CA GLY A 392 1.97 -0.82 12.56
C GLY A 392 2.60 0.44 13.13
N GLY A 393 3.39 1.20 12.37
CA GLY A 393 3.82 2.54 12.79
C GLY A 393 2.65 3.51 12.88
N THR A 394 2.85 4.64 13.58
CA THR A 394 1.88 5.75 13.62
C THR A 394 1.60 6.35 12.24
N SER A 395 2.51 6.16 11.28
CA SER A 395 2.38 6.52 9.87
C SER A 395 1.68 5.49 8.99
N SER A 396 1.15 4.39 9.57
CA SER A 396 0.48 3.34 8.79
C SER A 396 -0.85 3.81 8.22
N GLU A 397 -1.11 3.44 6.97
CA GLU A 397 -2.33 3.80 6.25
C GLU A 397 -3.30 2.61 6.13
N VAL A 398 -4.57 2.92 5.89
CA VAL A 398 -5.62 1.92 5.60
C VAL A 398 -6.22 2.25 4.24
N ILE A 399 -5.96 1.40 3.23
CA ILE A 399 -6.20 1.74 1.81
C ILE A 399 -7.58 2.33 1.51
N GLU A 400 -8.65 1.80 2.09
CA GLU A 400 -10.02 2.30 1.87
C GLU A 400 -10.24 3.67 2.51
N GLU A 401 -9.73 3.91 3.71
CA GLU A 401 -9.87 5.21 4.39
C GLU A 401 -8.97 6.28 3.77
N SER A 402 -7.78 5.89 3.32
CA SER A 402 -6.80 6.79 2.75
C SER A 402 -7.07 7.11 1.28
N PHE A 403 -7.58 6.15 0.50
CA PHE A 403 -7.68 6.24 -0.97
C PHE A 403 -9.04 5.80 -1.55
N GLY A 404 -10.01 5.34 -0.75
CA GLY A 404 -11.31 4.86 -1.26
C GLY A 404 -12.25 5.95 -1.78
N GLU A 405 -11.99 7.21 -1.44
CA GLU A 405 -12.78 8.37 -1.87
C GLU A 405 -11.86 9.49 -2.37
N GLU A 406 -12.28 10.24 -3.41
CA GLU A 406 -11.40 11.20 -4.10
C GLU A 406 -10.88 12.33 -3.20
N HIS A 407 -11.69 12.87 -2.30
CA HIS A 407 -11.28 13.92 -1.37
C HIS A 407 -10.37 13.37 -0.26
N LEU A 408 -10.62 12.15 0.22
CA LEU A 408 -9.74 11.49 1.18
C LEU A 408 -8.37 11.18 0.55
N CYS A 409 -8.34 10.66 -0.68
CA CYS A 409 -7.10 10.51 -1.45
C CYS A 409 -6.32 11.82 -1.50
N PHE A 410 -6.99 12.91 -1.89
CA PHE A 410 -6.36 14.23 -2.00
C PHE A 410 -5.74 14.67 -0.66
N ARG A 411 -6.48 14.54 0.44
CA ARG A 411 -6.00 14.89 1.79
C ARG A 411 -4.83 14.00 2.23
N THR A 412 -4.85 12.72 1.89
CA THR A 412 -3.76 11.80 2.17
C THR A 412 -2.47 12.24 1.48
N VAL A 413 -2.49 12.43 0.15
CA VAL A 413 -1.30 12.87 -0.59
C VAL A 413 -0.83 14.27 -0.16
N GLN A 414 -1.76 15.16 0.18
CA GLN A 414 -1.47 16.48 0.72
C GLN A 414 -0.74 16.42 2.06
N ARG A 415 -1.26 15.64 3.02
CA ARG A 415 -0.64 15.44 4.34
C ARG A 415 0.78 14.90 4.22
N PHE A 416 0.98 13.86 3.40
CA PHE A 416 2.31 13.26 3.23
C PHE A 416 3.31 14.26 2.64
N THR A 417 2.90 15.00 1.62
CA THR A 417 3.76 16.00 0.97
C THR A 417 4.12 17.13 1.95
N ALA A 418 3.11 17.70 2.63
CA ALA A 418 3.30 18.80 3.57
C ALA A 418 4.15 18.40 4.77
N ALA A 419 3.84 17.27 5.42
CA ALA A 419 4.57 16.80 6.60
C ALA A 419 6.03 16.45 6.28
N THR A 420 6.29 15.85 5.10
CA THR A 420 7.65 15.53 4.66
C THR A 420 8.47 16.80 4.40
N LEU A 421 7.86 17.78 3.73
CA LEU A 421 8.49 19.08 3.46
C LEU A 421 8.76 19.84 4.76
N GLU A 422 7.77 19.94 5.65
CA GLU A 422 7.88 20.63 6.93
C GLU A 422 8.95 20.00 7.82
N HIS A 423 8.94 18.67 7.98
CA HIS A 423 9.96 18.00 8.80
C HIS A 423 11.39 18.22 8.28
N GLY A 424 11.58 18.34 6.97
CA GLY A 424 12.88 18.62 6.36
C GLY A 424 13.40 20.04 6.64
N MET A 425 12.51 21.00 6.89
CA MET A 425 12.87 22.41 7.14
C MET A 425 12.78 22.79 8.62
N HIS A 426 11.85 22.19 9.35
CA HIS A 426 11.53 22.44 10.75
C HIS A 426 11.55 21.11 11.52
N PRO A 427 12.74 20.57 11.83
CA PRO A 427 12.85 19.32 12.56
C PRO A 427 12.30 19.46 13.99
N SER A 428 11.77 18.36 14.53
CA SER A 428 11.29 18.31 15.91
C SER A 428 12.38 18.62 16.94
N VAL A 429 11.97 19.14 18.10
CA VAL A 429 12.86 19.41 19.23
C VAL A 429 13.50 18.11 19.70
N SER A 430 14.82 18.14 19.94
CA SER A 430 15.54 17.00 20.50
C SER A 430 15.05 16.70 21.93
N PRO A 431 14.81 15.43 22.30
CA PRO A 431 14.38 15.07 23.65
C PRO A 431 15.42 15.47 24.70
N ASN A 432 14.96 16.06 25.81
CA ASN A 432 15.82 16.39 26.93
C ASN A 432 16.49 15.13 27.54
N PRO A 433 17.68 15.24 28.14
CA PRO A 433 18.37 14.11 28.75
C PRO A 433 17.52 13.35 29.78
N GLU A 434 16.76 14.06 30.61
CA GLU A 434 15.87 13.47 31.61
C GLU A 434 14.72 12.66 30.98
N TRP A 435 14.20 13.07 29.82
CA TRP A 435 13.17 12.31 29.10
C TRP A 435 13.76 11.05 28.49
N ARG A 436 15.00 11.11 27.98
CA ARG A 436 15.70 9.93 27.46
C ARG A 436 15.94 8.90 28.56
N ALA A 437 16.44 9.35 29.71
CA ALA A 437 16.68 8.49 30.88
C ALA A 437 15.38 7.83 31.35
N LEU A 438 14.29 8.60 31.45
CA LEU A 438 12.97 8.07 31.80
C LEU A 438 12.46 7.03 30.78
N MET A 439 12.62 7.30 29.49
CA MET A 439 12.21 6.37 28.43
C MET A 439 13.06 5.08 28.42
N ASP A 440 14.37 5.17 28.71
CA ASP A 440 15.24 4.00 28.86
C ASP A 440 14.80 3.12 30.04
N GLU A 441 14.51 3.73 31.20
CA GLU A 441 13.99 3.03 32.38
C GLU A 441 12.64 2.36 32.09
N MET A 442 11.69 3.11 31.53
CA MET A 442 10.36 2.62 31.17
C MET A 442 10.41 1.48 30.14
N ALA A 443 11.30 1.55 29.14
CA ALA A 443 11.47 0.50 28.15
C ALA A 443 11.98 -0.82 28.77
N LEU A 444 12.86 -0.75 29.76
CA LEU A 444 13.33 -1.94 30.48
C LEU A 444 12.19 -2.62 31.25
N VAL A 445 11.42 -1.82 32.00
CA VAL A 445 10.28 -2.32 32.79
C VAL A 445 9.19 -2.90 31.87
N ALA A 446 8.82 -2.17 30.80
CA ALA A 446 7.83 -2.62 29.83
C ALA A 446 8.22 -3.94 29.15
N THR A 447 9.49 -4.06 28.74
CA THR A 447 10.00 -5.28 28.10
C THR A 447 9.94 -6.46 29.05
N LYS A 448 10.33 -6.26 30.30
CA LYS A 448 10.30 -7.30 31.33
C LYS A 448 8.87 -7.79 31.57
N GLU A 449 7.92 -6.88 31.78
CA GLU A 449 6.51 -7.24 31.95
C GLU A 449 5.98 -7.97 30.72
N TYR A 450 6.18 -7.41 29.52
CA TYR A 450 5.73 -7.99 28.27
C TYR A 450 6.25 -9.42 28.08
N ARG A 451 7.56 -9.64 28.20
CA ARG A 451 8.17 -10.96 27.99
C ARG A 451 7.79 -11.95 29.09
N SER A 452 7.58 -11.48 30.33
CA SER A 452 7.13 -12.34 31.42
C SER A 452 5.77 -12.98 31.14
N VAL A 453 4.84 -12.22 30.55
CA VAL A 453 3.51 -12.69 30.19
C VAL A 453 3.51 -13.49 28.89
N VAL A 454 4.18 -12.99 27.85
CA VAL A 454 4.07 -13.57 26.49
C VAL A 454 4.97 -14.79 26.32
N PHE A 455 6.22 -14.75 26.81
CA PHE A 455 7.21 -15.81 26.54
C PHE A 455 7.54 -16.68 27.75
N GLN A 456 7.35 -16.20 28.98
CA GLN A 456 7.74 -16.93 30.19
C GLN A 456 6.58 -17.63 30.90
N GLU A 457 5.33 -17.19 30.74
CA GLU A 457 4.15 -17.85 31.32
C GLU A 457 3.79 -19.10 30.49
N PRO A 458 3.97 -20.32 31.01
CA PRO A 458 3.80 -21.56 30.24
C PRO A 458 2.36 -21.78 29.77
N ARG A 459 1.39 -21.15 30.45
CA ARG A 459 -0.04 -21.28 30.17
C ARG A 459 -0.57 -20.19 29.25
N PHE A 460 0.28 -19.31 28.73
CA PHE A 460 -0.15 -18.24 27.86
C PHE A 460 -0.77 -18.81 26.57
N ALA A 461 -2.02 -18.48 26.33
CA ALA A 461 -2.80 -18.96 25.19
C ALA A 461 -3.21 -17.80 24.28
N THR A 462 -3.25 -18.08 22.98
CA THR A 462 -3.61 -17.12 21.94
C THR A 462 -4.93 -17.51 21.26
N PRO A 463 -5.72 -16.53 20.77
CA PRO A 463 -6.97 -16.80 20.07
C PRO A 463 -6.78 -16.97 18.54
N GLU A 464 -5.64 -17.49 18.10
CA GLU A 464 -5.15 -17.47 16.71
C GLU A 464 -5.39 -18.75 15.90
N LEU A 465 -5.64 -19.90 16.56
CA LEU A 465 -5.65 -21.22 15.93
C LEU A 465 -6.58 -21.30 14.71
N GLU A 466 -7.77 -20.73 14.79
CA GLU A 466 -8.76 -20.74 13.71
C GLU A 466 -8.34 -19.87 12.53
N TYR A 467 -7.67 -18.73 12.78
CA TYR A 467 -7.20 -17.87 11.71
C TYR A 467 -6.22 -18.62 10.79
N GLY A 468 -5.31 -19.41 11.36
CA GLY A 468 -4.33 -20.19 10.60
C GLY A 468 -4.93 -21.37 9.82
N ARG A 469 -6.11 -21.86 10.22
CA ARG A 469 -6.82 -22.96 9.55
C ARG A 469 -7.83 -22.48 8.51
N MET A 470 -8.26 -21.23 8.61
CA MET A 470 -9.24 -20.63 7.70
C MET A 470 -8.59 -20.08 6.45
N ASN A 471 -9.39 -19.98 5.39
CA ASN A 471 -8.98 -19.43 4.11
C ASN A 471 -8.95 -17.88 4.12
N ILE A 472 -8.24 -17.27 5.09
CA ILE A 472 -8.12 -15.82 5.28
C ILE A 472 -6.65 -15.40 5.18
N GLY A 473 -6.32 -14.64 4.13
CA GLY A 473 -4.94 -14.22 3.85
C GLY A 473 -4.13 -15.30 3.14
N SER A 474 -3.05 -14.89 2.48
CA SER A 474 -2.25 -15.78 1.63
C SER A 474 -1.03 -16.39 2.33
N HIS A 475 -0.62 -15.83 3.47
CA HIS A 475 0.57 -16.25 4.22
C HIS A 475 0.24 -17.26 5.33
N PRO A 476 1.10 -18.27 5.57
CA PRO A 476 1.02 -19.10 6.77
C PRO A 476 1.13 -18.26 8.04
N SER A 477 0.36 -18.60 9.07
CA SER A 477 0.34 -17.85 10.34
C SER A 477 1.66 -17.94 11.12
N LYS A 478 2.35 -19.09 11.04
CA LYS A 478 3.64 -19.35 11.68
C LYS A 478 4.74 -19.60 10.65
N ARG A 479 5.97 -19.21 10.99
CA ARG A 479 7.21 -19.53 10.24
C ARG A 479 7.61 -21.00 10.42
N LYS A 480 7.38 -21.57 11.62
CA LYS A 480 7.57 -23.00 11.94
C LYS A 480 6.31 -23.51 12.64
N LEU A 481 5.72 -24.59 12.13
CA LEU A 481 4.43 -25.12 12.64
C LEU A 481 4.50 -25.56 14.11
N SER A 482 5.62 -26.15 14.54
CA SER A 482 5.86 -26.60 15.91
C SER A 482 6.35 -25.51 16.87
N GLY A 483 6.52 -24.27 16.40
CA GLY A 483 7.06 -23.18 17.22
C GLY A 483 6.03 -22.49 18.11
N GLY A 484 6.50 -21.92 19.21
CA GLY A 484 5.75 -21.00 20.08
C GLY A 484 5.47 -19.65 19.41
N ILE A 485 5.26 -18.61 20.21
CA ILE A 485 4.92 -17.25 19.76
C ILE A 485 6.06 -16.62 18.95
N GLU A 486 7.31 -17.04 19.16
CA GLU A 486 8.47 -16.61 18.39
C GLU A 486 8.30 -16.95 16.90
N SER A 487 7.63 -18.08 16.61
CA SER A 487 7.35 -18.51 15.25
C SER A 487 6.12 -17.84 14.63
N LEU A 488 5.23 -17.26 15.45
CA LEU A 488 4.03 -16.57 14.99
C LEU A 488 4.42 -15.24 14.32
N ARG A 489 3.88 -14.98 13.12
CA ARG A 489 4.11 -13.71 12.42
C ARG A 489 3.38 -12.56 13.13
N ALA A 490 3.81 -11.32 12.91
CA ALA A 490 3.16 -10.15 13.51
C ALA A 490 1.71 -9.92 13.06
N ILE A 491 1.37 -10.22 11.80
CA ILE A 491 -0.02 -10.05 11.30
C ILE A 491 -1.01 -10.93 12.06
N PRO A 492 -0.85 -12.27 12.13
CA PRO A 492 -1.73 -13.13 12.91
C PRO A 492 -1.75 -12.76 14.41
N TRP A 493 -0.61 -12.38 14.98
CA TRP A 493 -0.51 -11.96 16.37
C TRP A 493 -1.43 -10.77 16.68
N ILE A 494 -1.28 -9.65 15.96
CA ILE A 494 -2.13 -8.47 16.16
C ILE A 494 -3.58 -8.77 15.79
N PHE A 495 -3.80 -9.48 14.68
CA PHE A 495 -5.14 -9.81 14.21
C PHE A 495 -5.94 -10.60 15.24
N ALA A 496 -5.35 -11.65 15.83
CA ALA A 496 -6.03 -12.51 16.80
C ALA A 496 -6.52 -11.72 18.03
N TRP A 497 -5.69 -10.84 18.58
CA TRP A 497 -6.06 -10.01 19.74
C TRP A 497 -6.98 -8.83 19.40
N THR A 498 -6.98 -8.37 18.15
CA THR A 498 -7.95 -7.39 17.66
C THR A 498 -9.33 -8.01 17.50
N GLN A 499 -9.43 -9.28 17.10
CA GLN A 499 -10.72 -10.00 17.03
C GLN A 499 -11.42 -10.05 18.40
N THR A 500 -10.67 -10.28 19.48
CA THR A 500 -11.22 -10.35 20.85
C THR A 500 -11.44 -8.98 21.50
N ARG A 501 -11.16 -7.88 20.79
CA ARG A 501 -11.20 -6.49 21.33
C ARG A 501 -10.29 -6.28 22.53
N PHE A 502 -9.30 -7.15 22.74
CA PHE A 502 -8.40 -7.06 23.87
C PHE A 502 -7.12 -6.29 23.54
N HIS A 503 -6.66 -6.33 22.29
CA HIS A 503 -5.53 -5.54 21.80
C HIS A 503 -4.23 -5.70 22.62
N LEU A 504 -4.06 -6.84 23.30
CA LEU A 504 -2.90 -7.16 24.15
C LEU A 504 -1.54 -6.75 23.57
N PRO A 505 -1.24 -7.00 22.27
CA PRO A 505 0.06 -6.65 21.67
C PRO A 505 0.42 -5.18 21.70
N VAL A 506 -0.57 -4.30 21.88
CA VAL A 506 -0.44 -2.86 21.68
C VAL A 506 -0.13 -2.15 22.99
N TRP A 507 -0.70 -2.62 24.10
CA TRP A 507 -0.64 -1.93 25.39
C TRP A 507 0.13 -2.69 26.47
N LEU A 508 0.34 -4.00 26.34
CA LEU A 508 1.05 -4.78 27.36
C LEU A 508 2.48 -4.24 27.55
N GLY A 509 2.86 -3.99 28.81
CA GLY A 509 4.12 -3.34 29.17
C GLY A 509 4.00 -1.85 29.50
N PHE A 510 3.02 -1.13 28.92
CA PHE A 510 2.81 0.28 29.26
C PHE A 510 2.32 0.44 30.70
N GLY A 511 1.45 -0.45 31.17
CA GLY A 511 0.93 -0.46 32.53
C GLY A 511 2.03 -0.52 33.58
N ALA A 512 2.90 -1.54 33.55
CA ALA A 512 4.02 -1.59 34.49
C ALA A 512 4.99 -0.44 34.32
N ALA A 513 5.31 -0.01 33.09
CA ALA A 513 6.22 1.10 32.88
C ALA A 513 5.69 2.42 33.44
N PHE A 514 4.43 2.75 33.16
CA PHE A 514 3.80 3.93 33.76
C PHE A 514 3.59 3.76 35.25
N LYS A 515 3.23 2.57 35.74
CA LYS A 515 3.03 2.31 37.17
C LYS A 515 4.31 2.49 37.97
N HIS A 516 5.42 2.00 37.41
CA HIS A 516 6.76 2.17 37.94
C HIS A 516 7.11 3.65 38.14
N VAL A 517 6.51 4.54 37.34
CA VAL A 517 6.71 6.00 37.46
C VAL A 517 5.54 6.74 38.12
N ILE A 518 4.32 6.18 38.15
CA ILE A 518 3.04 6.81 38.53
C ILE A 518 2.05 5.73 39.04
N GLU A 519 1.69 5.65 40.31
CA GLU A 519 0.83 4.55 40.84
C GLU A 519 -0.71 4.62 40.49
N LYS A 520 -1.33 3.46 40.15
CA LYS A 520 -2.64 2.82 40.57
C LYS A 520 -4.10 2.91 39.96
N ASP A 521 -4.52 1.81 39.29
CA ASP A 521 -5.76 1.04 38.85
C ASP A 521 -6.91 1.45 37.84
N GLY A 522 -7.52 0.48 37.07
CA GLY A 522 -8.96 0.50 36.57
C GLY A 522 -9.53 -0.24 35.28
N ASP A 523 -10.09 -1.47 35.39
CA ASP A 523 -10.76 -2.55 34.52
C ASP A 523 -11.48 -2.41 33.09
N PRO A 524 -11.49 -3.47 32.20
CA PRO A 524 -12.32 -3.71 30.97
C PRO A 524 -13.27 -4.96 30.88
N GLY A 525 -14.48 -4.83 30.26
CA GLY A 525 -15.53 -5.87 30.28
C GLY A 525 -15.71 -6.87 29.10
N PHE A 526 -15.27 -6.62 27.85
CA PHE A 526 -15.62 -7.51 26.71
C PHE A 526 -14.72 -8.74 26.54
N ALA A 527 -13.43 -8.64 26.89
CA ALA A 527 -12.53 -9.78 26.92
C ALA A 527 -13.02 -10.88 27.89
N ALA A 528 -13.74 -10.50 28.95
CA ALA A 528 -14.32 -11.43 29.91
C ALA A 528 -15.37 -12.38 29.30
N LEU A 529 -16.10 -11.96 28.27
CA LEU A 529 -17.06 -12.81 27.58
C LEU A 529 -16.35 -13.93 26.79
N TYR A 530 -15.22 -13.63 26.15
CA TYR A 530 -14.42 -14.63 25.44
C TYR A 530 -13.82 -15.63 26.42
N ASP A 531 -13.30 -15.18 27.56
CA ASP A 531 -12.81 -16.06 28.62
C ASP A 531 -13.91 -17.01 29.12
N LYS A 532 -15.08 -16.46 29.44
CA LYS A 532 -16.21 -17.26 29.96
C LYS A 532 -16.67 -18.35 29.00
N LEU A 533 -16.59 -18.09 27.69
CA LEU A 533 -17.11 -19.00 26.67
C LEU A 533 -16.07 -19.98 26.13
N LEU A 534 -14.81 -19.57 26.03
CA LEU A 534 -13.77 -20.25 25.25
C LEU A 534 -12.54 -20.66 26.06
N VAL A 535 -12.35 -20.14 27.27
CA VAL A 535 -11.18 -20.41 28.12
C VAL A 535 -11.58 -21.34 29.27
N SER A 536 -10.73 -22.31 29.60
CA SER A 536 -10.96 -23.23 30.73
C SER A 536 -11.03 -22.44 32.05
N LYS A 537 -11.89 -22.90 32.99
CA LYS A 537 -12.10 -22.21 34.27
C LYS A 537 -10.80 -22.00 35.07
N GLU A 538 -9.84 -22.89 34.90
CA GLU A 538 -8.51 -22.83 35.53
C GLU A 538 -7.70 -21.59 35.10
N LEU A 539 -7.94 -21.08 33.90
CA LEU A 539 -7.24 -19.92 33.34
C LEU A 539 -8.00 -18.60 33.54
N TRP A 540 -9.21 -18.62 34.10
CA TRP A 540 -9.99 -17.40 34.34
C TRP A 540 -9.28 -16.40 35.27
N PRO A 541 -8.64 -16.81 36.39
CA PRO A 541 -7.90 -15.87 37.23
C PRO A 541 -6.74 -15.18 36.49
N PHE A 542 -6.14 -15.86 35.50
CA PHE A 542 -5.12 -15.23 34.66
C PHE A 542 -5.71 -14.17 33.75
N GLY A 543 -6.83 -14.45 33.08
CA GLY A 543 -7.53 -13.47 32.26
C GLY A 543 -8.05 -12.26 33.05
N GLU A 544 -8.51 -12.47 34.29
CA GLU A 544 -8.89 -11.40 35.22
C GLU A 544 -7.70 -10.49 35.55
N ARG A 545 -6.52 -11.06 35.83
CA ARG A 545 -5.30 -10.27 36.05
C ARG A 545 -4.92 -9.45 34.83
N LEU A 546 -5.01 -10.00 33.61
CA LEU A 546 -4.72 -9.27 32.39
C LEU A 546 -5.70 -8.11 32.16
N ARG A 547 -6.99 -8.31 32.46
CA ARG A 547 -8.00 -7.26 32.42
C ARG A 547 -7.73 -6.17 33.44
N ALA A 548 -7.44 -6.52 34.69
CA ALA A 548 -7.05 -5.55 35.70
C ALA A 548 -5.86 -4.68 35.24
N ASN A 549 -4.85 -5.31 34.61
CA ASN A 549 -3.69 -4.61 34.04
C ASN A 549 -4.06 -3.65 32.88
N TYR A 550 -4.88 -4.08 31.92
CA TYR A 550 -5.39 -3.18 30.87
C TYR A 550 -6.04 -1.95 31.47
N GLY A 551 -6.86 -2.20 32.49
CA GLY A 551 -7.61 -1.16 33.13
C GLY A 551 -6.73 -0.10 33.79
N GLU A 552 -5.76 -0.58 34.56
CA GLU A 552 -4.72 0.26 35.13
C GLU A 552 -3.99 1.07 34.06
N THR A 553 -3.52 0.38 33.01
CA THR A 553 -2.81 1.01 31.88
C THR A 553 -3.63 2.16 31.28
N LYS A 554 -4.93 1.95 31.06
CA LYS A 554 -5.84 2.97 30.53
C LYS A 554 -5.89 4.21 31.42
N ARG A 555 -6.06 4.03 32.73
CA ARG A 555 -6.12 5.17 33.66
C ARG A 555 -4.80 5.95 33.68
N LEU A 556 -3.67 5.25 33.69
CA LEU A 556 -2.35 5.89 33.64
C LEU A 556 -2.14 6.69 32.35
N VAL A 557 -2.54 6.15 31.19
CA VAL A 557 -2.48 6.87 29.92
C VAL A 557 -3.32 8.16 29.96
N LEU A 558 -4.52 8.11 30.54
CA LEU A 558 -5.38 9.29 30.69
C LEU A 558 -4.74 10.34 31.60
N GLN A 559 -4.14 9.90 32.71
CA GLN A 559 -3.45 10.77 33.65
C GLN A 559 -2.26 11.48 32.99
N VAL A 560 -1.42 10.75 32.25
CA VAL A 560 -0.27 11.32 31.53
C VAL A 560 -0.73 12.29 30.44
N ALA A 561 -1.81 11.96 29.73
CA ALA A 561 -2.36 12.82 28.70
C ALA A 561 -3.13 14.04 29.26
N GLY A 562 -3.38 14.11 30.57
CA GLY A 562 -4.22 15.14 31.18
C GLY A 562 -5.70 15.07 30.74
N HIS A 563 -6.17 13.91 30.30
CA HIS A 563 -7.53 13.71 29.81
C HIS A 563 -8.42 13.03 30.86
N LYS A 564 -9.71 13.36 30.88
CA LYS A 564 -10.73 12.65 31.68
C LYS A 564 -11.27 11.44 30.95
N ASP A 565 -11.38 11.54 29.62
CA ASP A 565 -11.87 10.47 28.75
C ASP A 565 -10.89 10.13 27.63
N LEU A 566 -10.98 8.89 27.14
CA LEU A 566 -10.28 8.53 25.91
C LEU A 566 -10.74 9.40 24.74
N LEU A 567 -9.77 9.86 23.94
CA LEU A 567 -9.96 10.73 22.78
C LEU A 567 -10.62 12.08 23.11
N GLU A 568 -10.38 12.63 24.30
CA GLU A 568 -10.86 13.97 24.66
C GLU A 568 -10.34 15.05 23.69
N GLY A 569 -9.07 14.95 23.26
CA GLY A 569 -8.48 15.83 22.24
C GLY A 569 -8.90 15.55 20.79
N ASP A 570 -9.69 14.51 20.51
CA ASP A 570 -10.20 14.19 19.16
C ASP A 570 -11.66 13.70 19.19
N PRO A 571 -12.64 14.64 19.32
CA PRO A 571 -14.05 14.29 19.42
C PRO A 571 -14.61 13.69 18.11
N TYR A 572 -14.02 14.02 16.96
CA TYR A 572 -14.45 13.51 15.66
C TYR A 572 -14.12 12.02 15.53
N LEU A 573 -12.90 11.62 15.88
CA LEU A 573 -12.53 10.21 15.93
C LEU A 573 -13.36 9.45 16.97
N LYS A 574 -13.55 10.03 18.18
CA LYS A 574 -14.39 9.45 19.24
C LYS A 574 -15.80 9.14 18.76
N GLN A 575 -16.45 10.08 18.06
CA GLN A 575 -17.77 9.89 17.48
C GLN A 575 -17.79 8.78 16.42
N ARG A 576 -16.84 8.80 15.48
CA ARG A 576 -16.75 7.80 14.40
C ARG A 576 -16.62 6.38 14.94
N LEU A 577 -15.78 6.18 15.96
CA LEU A 577 -15.59 4.87 16.58
C LEU A 577 -16.85 4.41 17.32
N ARG A 578 -17.49 5.30 18.09
CA ARG A 578 -18.73 5.00 18.83
C ARG A 578 -19.87 4.55 17.92
N LEU A 579 -19.98 5.11 16.70
CA LEU A 579 -21.00 4.72 15.73
C LEU A 579 -20.77 3.31 15.14
N ARG A 580 -19.53 2.81 15.16
CA ARG A 580 -19.21 1.46 14.67
C ARG A 580 -19.48 0.39 15.72
N ASP A 581 -19.36 0.74 17.01
CA ASP A 581 -19.37 -0.22 18.12
C ASP A 581 -20.60 -1.11 18.17
N ALA A 582 -21.81 -0.61 17.87
CA ALA A 582 -23.03 -1.42 17.89
C ALA A 582 -22.96 -2.61 16.91
N TYR A 583 -22.42 -2.37 15.71
CA TYR A 583 -22.26 -3.39 14.68
C TYR A 583 -21.16 -4.38 15.05
N ILE A 584 -20.00 -3.87 15.49
CA ILE A 584 -18.85 -4.70 15.84
C ILE A 584 -19.19 -5.58 17.06
N THR A 585 -19.87 -5.02 18.07
CA THR A 585 -20.31 -5.76 19.28
C THR A 585 -21.21 -6.94 18.91
N THR A 586 -22.16 -6.73 18.00
CA THR A 586 -23.03 -7.80 17.51
C THR A 586 -22.22 -8.92 16.85
N LEU A 587 -21.22 -8.55 16.04
CA LEU A 587 -20.33 -9.52 15.39
C LEU A 587 -19.44 -10.25 16.42
N ASN A 588 -18.95 -9.57 17.46
CA ASN A 588 -18.14 -10.18 18.51
C ASN A 588 -18.91 -11.22 19.31
N VAL A 589 -20.17 -10.96 19.68
CA VAL A 589 -21.02 -11.93 20.37
C VAL A 589 -21.28 -13.13 19.44
N CYS A 590 -21.64 -12.87 18.18
CA CYS A 590 -21.84 -13.91 17.17
C CYS A 590 -20.58 -14.79 17.01
N GLN A 591 -19.39 -14.18 16.92
CA GLN A 591 -18.12 -14.85 16.79
C GLN A 591 -17.82 -15.75 17.99
N ALA A 592 -17.97 -15.26 19.22
CA ALA A 592 -17.66 -16.03 20.43
C ALA A 592 -18.54 -17.28 20.55
N TYR A 593 -19.85 -17.17 20.31
CA TYR A 593 -20.74 -18.32 20.30
C TYR A 593 -20.48 -19.27 19.13
N THR A 594 -20.09 -18.75 17.96
CA THR A 594 -19.72 -19.58 16.80
C THR A 594 -18.46 -20.39 17.10
N LEU A 595 -17.44 -19.76 17.69
CA LEU A 595 -16.22 -20.44 18.15
C LEU A 595 -16.53 -21.51 19.19
N LYS A 596 -17.42 -21.25 20.16
CA LYS A 596 -17.82 -22.25 21.14
C LYS A 596 -18.43 -23.48 20.47
N ARG A 597 -19.36 -23.28 19.53
CA ARG A 597 -19.98 -24.37 18.76
C ARG A 597 -18.99 -25.15 17.89
N ILE A 598 -17.92 -24.51 17.43
CA ILE A 598 -16.88 -25.16 16.62
C ILE A 598 -15.93 -25.98 17.48
N ARG A 599 -15.55 -25.45 18.65
CA ARG A 599 -14.52 -26.05 19.54
C ARG A 599 -15.05 -27.10 20.51
N ASP A 600 -16.33 -27.01 20.88
CA ASP A 600 -16.97 -27.80 21.93
C ASP A 600 -18.15 -28.60 21.32
N PRO A 601 -17.91 -29.86 20.90
CA PRO A 601 -18.95 -30.71 20.30
C PRO A 601 -20.14 -30.98 21.23
N ASP A 602 -19.92 -30.92 22.55
CA ASP A 602 -20.93 -31.17 23.57
C ASP A 602 -21.77 -29.91 23.88
N TYR A 603 -21.45 -28.78 23.26
CA TYR A 603 -22.22 -27.55 23.41
C TYR A 603 -23.55 -27.62 22.66
N HIS A 604 -24.61 -28.04 23.37
CA HIS A 604 -25.95 -28.12 22.82
C HIS A 604 -26.58 -26.75 22.56
N VAL A 605 -27.04 -26.56 21.32
CA VAL A 605 -27.77 -25.36 20.89
C VAL A 605 -29.24 -25.69 20.60
N LYS A 606 -30.16 -24.91 21.17
CA LYS A 606 -31.58 -25.01 20.83
C LYS A 606 -31.83 -24.36 19.47
N VAL A 607 -31.95 -25.16 18.42
CA VAL A 607 -32.22 -24.68 17.07
C VAL A 607 -33.66 -24.16 17.00
N ARG A 608 -33.81 -22.93 16.48
CA ARG A 608 -35.12 -22.31 16.22
C ARG A 608 -35.57 -22.56 14.77
N PRO A 609 -36.88 -22.48 14.47
CA PRO A 609 -37.37 -22.45 13.09
C PRO A 609 -36.70 -21.35 12.27
N HIS A 610 -36.50 -21.60 10.98
CA HIS A 610 -35.85 -20.64 10.08
C HIS A 610 -36.69 -19.37 9.94
N LEU A 611 -36.10 -18.20 10.23
CA LEU A 611 -36.80 -16.92 10.16
C LEU A 611 -36.82 -16.29 8.76
N SER A 612 -35.91 -16.69 7.87
CA SER A 612 -35.80 -16.13 6.52
C SER A 612 -36.83 -16.77 5.59
N LYS A 613 -37.86 -16.02 5.20
CA LYS A 613 -38.93 -16.50 4.29
C LYS A 613 -38.42 -16.87 2.88
N LYS A 614 -37.31 -16.27 2.44
CA LYS A 614 -36.69 -16.59 1.13
C LYS A 614 -36.11 -18.01 1.03
N TYR A 615 -35.92 -18.69 2.15
CA TYR A 615 -35.38 -20.04 2.20
C TYR A 615 -36.44 -21.12 1.95
N MET A 616 -37.73 -20.80 2.11
CA MET A 616 -38.81 -21.79 1.92
C MET A 616 -39.05 -22.16 0.45
N GLU A 617 -38.48 -21.41 -0.50
CA GLU A 617 -38.60 -21.68 -1.95
C GLU A 617 -37.38 -22.41 -2.56
N SER A 618 -36.28 -22.58 -1.83
CA SER A 618 -35.08 -23.28 -2.32
C SER A 618 -34.96 -24.67 -1.71
N SER A 619 -35.18 -25.72 -2.51
CA SER A 619 -34.96 -27.14 -2.16
C SER A 619 -33.47 -27.54 -2.03
N LYS A 620 -32.58 -26.55 -1.82
CA LYS A 620 -31.13 -26.72 -1.93
C LYS A 620 -30.53 -27.20 -0.59
N PRO A 621 -29.68 -28.25 -0.60
CA PRO A 621 -29.11 -28.83 0.62
C PRO A 621 -28.16 -27.87 1.35
N ALA A 622 -27.97 -28.08 2.67
CA ALA A 622 -27.14 -27.23 3.53
C ALA A 622 -25.67 -27.11 3.05
N SER A 623 -25.18 -28.04 2.22
CA SER A 623 -23.87 -27.96 1.56
C SER A 623 -23.74 -26.77 0.59
N GLU A 624 -24.83 -26.24 0.03
CA GLU A 624 -24.81 -25.03 -0.80
C GLU A 624 -24.67 -23.71 0.00
N LEU A 625 -24.75 -23.79 1.34
CA LEU A 625 -24.46 -22.65 2.24
C LEU A 625 -22.97 -22.37 2.33
N VAL A 626 -22.13 -23.36 2.06
CA VAL A 626 -20.67 -23.29 2.21
C VAL A 626 -20.08 -22.76 0.91
N LYS A 627 -19.92 -21.43 0.83
CA LYS A 627 -19.42 -20.75 -0.39
C LYS A 627 -17.99 -20.29 -0.26
N LEU A 628 -17.53 -20.02 0.96
CA LEU A 628 -16.19 -19.50 1.21
C LEU A 628 -15.15 -20.62 1.27
N ASN A 629 -15.51 -21.80 1.81
CA ASN A 629 -14.66 -22.98 1.83
C ASN A 629 -15.45 -24.28 1.57
N PRO A 630 -15.69 -24.67 0.30
CA PRO A 630 -16.51 -25.85 -0.03
C PRO A 630 -15.99 -27.18 0.54
N THR A 631 -14.71 -27.23 0.94
CA THR A 631 -14.05 -28.41 1.54
C THR A 631 -13.99 -28.32 3.07
N SER A 632 -14.82 -27.49 3.70
CA SER A 632 -14.86 -27.33 5.15
C SER A 632 -15.16 -28.66 5.86
N GLU A 633 -14.38 -28.98 6.89
CA GLU A 633 -14.63 -30.12 7.79
C GLU A 633 -15.62 -29.77 8.91
N TYR A 634 -15.98 -28.48 9.05
CA TYR A 634 -16.93 -28.02 10.06
C TYR A 634 -18.38 -28.16 9.59
N ALA A 635 -19.32 -28.18 10.54
CA ALA A 635 -20.74 -28.24 10.21
C ALA A 635 -21.13 -27.07 9.25
N PRO A 636 -21.93 -27.32 8.20
CA PRO A 636 -22.19 -26.36 7.14
C PRO A 636 -22.62 -24.98 7.65
N GLY A 637 -21.92 -23.93 7.19
CA GLY A 637 -22.19 -22.53 7.52
C GLY A 637 -21.53 -22.01 8.79
N LEU A 638 -20.93 -22.84 9.65
CA LEU A 638 -20.19 -22.38 10.83
C LEU A 638 -18.89 -21.66 10.45
N GLU A 639 -18.09 -22.25 9.56
CA GLU A 639 -16.85 -21.63 9.09
C GLU A 639 -17.15 -20.32 8.33
N ASP A 640 -18.11 -20.33 7.41
CA ASP A 640 -18.53 -19.14 6.67
C ASP A 640 -19.02 -18.01 7.61
N THR A 641 -19.80 -18.36 8.64
CA THR A 641 -20.23 -17.38 9.67
C THR A 641 -19.03 -16.80 10.41
N LEU A 642 -18.07 -17.64 10.78
CA LEU A 642 -16.88 -17.20 11.49
C LEU A 642 -16.01 -16.29 10.60
N ILE A 643 -15.79 -16.65 9.33
CA ILE A 643 -15.07 -15.81 8.36
C ILE A 643 -15.77 -14.45 8.19
N LEU A 644 -17.10 -14.42 8.08
CA LEU A 644 -17.87 -13.18 7.97
C LEU A 644 -17.72 -12.29 9.20
N THR A 645 -17.76 -12.87 10.42
CA THR A 645 -17.50 -12.10 11.64
C THR A 645 -16.08 -11.55 11.66
N MET A 646 -15.08 -12.35 11.27
CA MET A 646 -13.68 -11.90 11.23
C MET A 646 -13.46 -10.73 10.26
N LYS A 647 -14.01 -10.83 9.05
CA LYS A 647 -13.95 -9.75 8.04
C LYS A 647 -14.67 -8.49 8.53
N GLY A 648 -15.86 -8.64 9.11
CA GLY A 648 -16.65 -7.51 9.61
C GLY A 648 -16.01 -6.80 10.80
N ILE A 649 -15.47 -7.56 11.77
CA ILE A 649 -14.74 -7.00 12.92
C ILE A 649 -13.48 -6.29 12.44
N ALA A 650 -12.68 -6.92 11.58
CA ALA A 650 -11.47 -6.30 11.03
C ALA A 650 -11.78 -5.01 10.26
N SER A 651 -12.85 -5.01 9.44
CA SER A 651 -13.29 -3.82 8.71
C SER A 651 -13.77 -2.69 9.63
N GLY A 652 -14.42 -3.01 10.75
CA GLY A 652 -14.88 -2.01 11.72
C GLY A 652 -13.74 -1.44 12.58
N MET A 653 -12.76 -2.29 12.91
CA MET A 653 -11.62 -1.94 13.77
C MET A 653 -10.49 -1.22 13.03
N GLN A 654 -10.30 -1.47 11.73
CA GLN A 654 -9.25 -0.86 10.91
C GLN A 654 -7.83 -1.02 11.52
N ASN A 655 -7.01 0.04 11.59
CA ASN A 655 -5.67 0.01 12.16
C ASN A 655 -5.71 -0.07 13.69
N THR A 656 -4.87 -0.95 14.25
CA THR A 656 -4.84 -1.21 15.72
C THR A 656 -3.44 -1.37 16.29
N GLY A 657 -2.46 -1.79 15.47
CA GLY A 657 -1.14 -2.27 15.90
C GLY A 657 -0.06 -1.23 16.04
#